data_AF-A0AAD8KWC4-F1
#
_entry.id   AF-A0AAD8KWC4-F1
#
_cell.length_a   1.000
_cell.length_b   1.000
_cell.length_c   1.000
_cell.angle_alpha   90.00
_cell.angle_beta   90.00
_cell.angle_gamma   90.00
#
_symmetry.space_group_name_H-M   'P 1'
#
loop_
_entity.id
_entity.type
_entity.pdbx_description
1 polymer ?
#
loop_
_entity_poly.entity_id
_entity_poly.type
_entity_poly.pdbx_seq_one_letter_code
_entity_poly.pdbx_strand_id
1 'polypeptide(L)'
;MDRNIKRKGADSSKLNEDKVLDWTQLPNDAVIQIFTLLNNHDRANLSSTCKSCRSLGSSSCLWQSLDLRAHRCDGGLMQSLASRCSSLQKLRFRGSNNTDSIINIRAKNLKELSVDCCSRLNDQNITSIVSFHNFLESIQFGPDLCNGITSAAVVAIALSCTKLKKLRLSGIRDVNKEAIDALATHCPNLNEIGFIECETIDEVALGNVVSLRFLSVAGTTNSSEDDVQELAAKALPYFVLVDGDNINTNERRVEAVMQGGGVRLLLDLARSWKEGLQIVATQAIAHLVVNPAFAKSVTEVGGITILASLAKSMNRLVAEQAAGAFCSLASEEVQAGAIAEAGGIKILLDIIYKWPTEVDGVMQMALAALVNLTADDKCVIEVARVGGINALVTLARTSQHEGVQKQVVLSLGNVTVCEDRDTNDAALGQESGVIDALVLLVRSQYDAIRQEAAKALRYLLADLKNHKCIALAGGVEALVALAQSCSNASPSLQEMAAGALWRLSDSETNSLAIAREGGIAALITLAESQTTEVHKTAAMALYSLAAYPPNVLRIFEDGGVPVLINVCSSMSEMAQFMAALALVHMFHDGMDEYAMVGSSVEDSLMSFVFEKEKKLAFMQIENFMATFAMTHGFYAASSSSLAMLTQAAESALIVEVGELLCREFVNGRFLSMLRSQSPVLKTFGVFVLLQLTLPGGQYASYHVNLLKASGAPRVLRALAASVYAPVEAKIFARIVLRNLEHQQTESST
;
A
#
# COMPACT_ATOMS: atom_id res chain seq x y z
N MET A 1 7.69 44.56 -20.56
CA MET A 1 8.22 45.68 -19.75
C MET A 1 7.16 46.75 -19.68
N ASP A 2 6.63 47.00 -18.46
CA ASP A 2 6.23 48.30 -17.89
C ASP A 2 5.33 49.25 -18.70
N ARG A 3 4.18 49.79 -18.27
CA ARG A 3 3.54 50.09 -16.96
C ARG A 3 2.02 50.21 -17.23
N ASN A 4 1.10 49.72 -16.39
CA ASN A 4 0.59 50.27 -15.13
C ASN A 4 0.01 51.71 -15.20
N ILE A 5 -1.26 51.85 -14.75
CA ILE A 5 -1.82 52.90 -13.85
C ILE A 5 -2.81 53.98 -14.39
N LYS A 6 -4.06 53.83 -13.89
CA LYS A 6 -5.03 54.79 -13.29
C LYS A 6 -5.74 55.90 -14.11
N ARG A 7 -7.07 55.76 -14.15
CA ARG A 7 -8.12 56.63 -13.52
C ARG A 7 -7.71 58.05 -13.07
N LYS A 8 -8.38 59.09 -13.59
CA LYS A 8 -9.39 59.98 -12.91
C LYS A 8 -9.44 61.40 -13.52
N GLY A 9 -10.65 61.98 -13.52
CA GLY A 9 -10.93 63.43 -13.41
C GLY A 9 -10.93 64.17 -14.74
N ALA A 10 -12.10 64.47 -15.31
CA ALA A 10 -12.92 65.67 -15.03
C ALA A 10 -12.49 66.85 -15.90
N ASP A 11 -13.31 67.20 -16.89
CA ASP A 11 -13.78 68.58 -17.03
C ASP A 11 -14.92 68.66 -18.05
N SER A 12 -16.07 69.08 -17.56
CA SER A 12 -17.20 69.53 -18.36
C SER A 12 -17.09 71.03 -18.56
N SER A 13 -16.66 71.48 -19.74
CA SER A 13 -17.09 72.77 -20.27
C SER A 13 -16.86 72.87 -21.78
N LYS A 14 -17.98 73.04 -22.51
CA LYS A 14 -18.23 73.82 -23.75
C LYS A 14 -17.16 73.80 -24.85
N LEU A 15 -17.44 73.62 -26.13
CA LEU A 15 -18.61 73.39 -27.00
C LEU A 15 -17.92 73.27 -28.38
N ASN A 16 -18.34 72.35 -29.24
CA ASN A 16 -18.38 72.65 -30.68
C ASN A 16 -19.42 71.75 -31.35
N GLU A 17 -20.53 72.40 -31.68
CA GLU A 17 -21.54 72.00 -32.63
C GLU A 17 -20.89 71.73 -34.01
N ASP A 18 -21.55 70.88 -34.79
CA ASP A 18 -21.33 70.68 -36.22
C ASP A 18 -20.02 70.02 -36.69
N LYS A 19 -19.71 68.86 -36.11
CA LYS A 19 -19.27 67.75 -36.97
C LYS A 19 -20.39 66.74 -37.04
N VAL A 20 -21.21 66.84 -38.09
CA VAL A 20 -21.87 65.64 -38.63
C VAL A 20 -20.74 64.63 -38.78
N LEU A 21 -20.73 63.62 -37.92
CA LEU A 21 -19.76 62.54 -37.98
C LEU A 21 -20.01 61.88 -39.33
N ASP A 22 -19.18 62.22 -40.30
CA ASP A 22 -19.23 61.65 -41.62
C ASP A 22 -18.77 60.20 -41.48
N TRP A 23 -19.75 59.32 -41.25
CA TRP A 23 -19.57 57.88 -41.07
C TRP A 23 -18.91 57.23 -42.29
N THR A 24 -18.83 57.95 -43.43
CA THR A 24 -18.06 57.53 -44.60
C THR A 24 -16.54 57.68 -44.43
N GLN A 25 -16.06 58.39 -43.40
CA GLN A 25 -14.64 58.57 -43.09
C GLN A 25 -14.10 57.58 -42.03
N LEU A 26 -14.95 56.69 -41.50
CA LEU A 26 -14.51 55.67 -40.55
C LEU A 26 -13.55 54.69 -41.24
N PRO A 27 -12.44 54.29 -40.59
CA PRO A 27 -11.57 53.23 -41.10
C PRO A 27 -12.37 51.95 -41.31
N ASN A 28 -12.08 51.22 -42.39
CA ASN A 28 -12.74 49.96 -42.72
C ASN A 28 -12.76 48.96 -41.55
N ASP A 29 -11.69 48.91 -40.74
CA ASP A 29 -11.59 48.05 -39.55
C ASP A 29 -12.59 48.42 -38.45
N ALA A 30 -12.84 49.72 -38.24
CA ALA A 30 -13.81 50.20 -37.27
C ALA A 30 -15.25 49.89 -37.72
N VAL A 31 -15.55 50.02 -39.01
CA VAL A 31 -16.86 49.66 -39.58
C VAL A 31 -17.10 48.15 -39.50
N ILE A 32 -16.06 47.34 -39.75
CA ILE A 32 -16.10 45.88 -39.56
C ILE A 32 -16.39 45.53 -38.08
N GLN A 33 -15.74 46.19 -37.11
CA GLN A 33 -16.06 45.99 -35.69
C GLN A 33 -17.48 46.40 -35.31
N ILE A 34 -18.05 47.42 -35.95
CA ILE A 34 -19.45 47.78 -35.73
C ILE A 34 -20.37 46.68 -36.30
N PHE A 35 -20.02 46.12 -37.46
CA PHE A 35 -20.78 45.04 -38.08
C PHE A 35 -20.76 43.76 -37.22
N THR A 36 -19.70 43.45 -36.47
CA THR A 36 -19.68 42.29 -35.55
C THR A 36 -20.69 42.41 -34.40
N LEU A 37 -21.16 43.61 -34.08
CA LEU A 37 -22.16 43.83 -33.01
C LEU A 37 -23.60 43.54 -33.48
N LEU A 38 -23.83 43.40 -34.78
CA LEU A 38 -25.15 43.19 -35.36
C LEU A 38 -25.46 41.69 -35.52
N ASN A 39 -26.74 41.32 -35.59
CA ASN A 39 -27.13 39.95 -35.91
C ASN A 39 -26.94 39.66 -37.42
N ASN A 40 -27.00 38.39 -37.83
CA ASN A 40 -26.73 37.98 -39.22
C ASN A 40 -27.68 38.63 -40.24
N HIS A 41 -28.93 38.89 -39.86
CA HIS A 41 -29.94 39.52 -40.71
C HIS A 41 -29.63 41.01 -40.95
N ASP A 42 -29.27 41.74 -39.88
CA ASP A 42 -28.99 43.17 -39.94
C ASP A 42 -27.66 43.45 -40.65
N ARG A 43 -26.67 42.56 -40.52
CA ARG A 43 -25.43 42.58 -41.33
C ARG A 43 -25.73 42.43 -42.83
N ALA A 44 -26.61 41.50 -43.18
CA ALA A 44 -26.99 41.29 -44.58
C ALA A 44 -27.76 42.50 -45.15
N ASN A 45 -28.66 43.08 -44.37
CA ASN A 45 -29.40 44.29 -44.75
C ASN A 45 -28.48 45.49 -44.93
N LEU A 46 -27.52 45.73 -44.02
CA LEU A 46 -26.53 46.79 -44.19
C LEU A 46 -25.62 46.56 -45.40
N SER A 47 -25.31 45.31 -45.72
CA SER A 47 -24.54 44.97 -46.91
C SER A 47 -25.29 45.25 -48.22
N SER A 48 -26.60 45.45 -48.15
CA SER A 48 -27.45 45.75 -49.32
C SER A 48 -27.57 47.25 -49.64
N THR A 49 -27.23 48.13 -48.70
CA THR A 49 -27.52 49.57 -48.80
C THR A 49 -26.58 50.34 -49.73
N CYS A 50 -25.27 50.05 -49.72
CA CYS A 50 -24.30 50.73 -50.58
C CYS A 50 -23.12 49.83 -51.01
N LYS A 51 -22.37 50.24 -52.04
CA LYS A 51 -21.23 49.47 -52.58
C LYS A 51 -20.12 49.24 -51.53
N SER A 52 -19.85 50.24 -50.69
CA SER A 52 -18.84 50.16 -49.62
C SER A 52 -19.28 49.19 -48.51
N CYS A 53 -20.51 49.28 -48.03
CA CYS A 53 -21.06 48.33 -47.05
C CYS A 53 -21.19 46.92 -47.62
N ARG A 54 -21.46 46.78 -48.93
CA ARG A 54 -21.41 45.47 -49.62
C ARG A 54 -20.01 44.86 -49.62
N SER A 55 -18.98 45.66 -49.86
CA SER A 55 -17.58 45.24 -49.82
C SER A 55 -17.15 44.85 -48.41
N LEU A 56 -17.41 45.71 -47.42
CA LEU A 56 -17.04 45.48 -46.02
C LEU A 56 -17.84 44.34 -45.37
N GLY A 57 -19.14 44.25 -45.67
CA GLY A 57 -20.00 43.15 -45.23
C GLY A 57 -19.69 41.80 -45.90
N SER A 58 -18.88 41.79 -46.96
CA SER A 58 -18.34 40.56 -47.56
C SER A 58 -17.05 40.09 -46.88
N SER A 59 -16.54 40.80 -45.86
CA SER A 59 -15.35 40.41 -45.11
C SER A 59 -15.57 39.10 -44.35
N SER A 60 -14.64 38.16 -44.49
CA SER A 60 -14.76 36.80 -43.93
C SER A 60 -14.74 36.76 -42.40
N CYS A 61 -14.15 37.77 -41.75
CA CYS A 61 -14.06 37.84 -40.28
C CYS A 61 -15.42 38.09 -39.60
N LEU A 62 -16.40 38.62 -40.34
CA LEU A 62 -17.75 38.91 -39.83
C LEU A 62 -18.62 37.65 -39.73
N TRP A 63 -18.27 36.59 -40.47
CA TRP A 63 -19.10 35.39 -40.64
C TRP A 63 -18.47 34.18 -39.95
N GLN A 64 -18.17 34.30 -38.65
CA GLN A 64 -17.64 33.18 -37.85
C GLN A 64 -18.73 32.23 -37.34
N SER A 65 -19.95 32.71 -37.15
CA SER A 65 -21.11 31.91 -36.73
C SER A 65 -22.34 32.30 -37.56
N LEU A 66 -22.90 31.34 -38.30
CA LEU A 66 -24.02 31.55 -39.19
C LEU A 66 -25.17 30.63 -38.80
N ASP A 67 -26.33 31.20 -38.54
CA ASP A 67 -27.57 30.48 -38.25
C ASP A 67 -28.62 30.85 -39.31
N LEU A 68 -28.99 29.88 -40.13
CA LEU A 68 -29.91 29.99 -41.26
C LEU A 68 -31.22 29.24 -41.02
N ARG A 69 -31.49 28.78 -39.79
CA ARG A 69 -32.69 27.97 -39.50
C ARG A 69 -34.01 28.68 -39.81
N ALA A 70 -34.02 30.02 -39.78
CA ALA A 70 -35.19 30.83 -40.11
C ALA A 70 -35.44 31.00 -41.63
N HIS A 71 -34.50 30.58 -42.48
CA HIS A 71 -34.54 30.84 -43.93
C HIS A 71 -34.54 29.55 -44.75
N ARG A 72 -35.32 29.51 -45.83
CA ARG A 72 -35.24 28.43 -46.82
C ARG A 72 -33.95 28.59 -47.61
N CYS A 73 -32.97 27.74 -47.34
CA CYS A 73 -31.70 27.77 -48.06
C CYS A 73 -31.91 27.23 -49.49
N ASP A 74 -31.64 28.02 -50.52
CA ASP A 74 -31.59 27.55 -51.90
C ASP A 74 -30.13 27.46 -52.39
N GLY A 75 -29.90 26.74 -53.50
CA GLY A 75 -28.54 26.57 -54.04
C GLY A 75 -27.87 27.89 -54.44
N GLY A 76 -28.66 28.91 -54.79
CA GLY A 76 -28.19 30.25 -55.13
C GLY A 76 -27.66 31.04 -53.92
N LEU A 77 -28.38 31.01 -52.80
CA LEU A 77 -27.96 31.62 -51.54
C LEU A 77 -26.65 30.99 -51.05
N MET A 78 -26.53 29.66 -51.14
CA MET A 78 -25.33 28.94 -50.72
C MET A 78 -24.11 29.23 -51.59
N GLN A 79 -24.28 29.38 -52.91
CA GLN A 79 -23.19 29.77 -53.81
C GLN A 79 -22.71 31.21 -53.54
N SER A 80 -23.63 32.13 -53.19
CA SER A 80 -23.28 33.48 -52.76
C SER A 80 -22.58 33.51 -51.40
N LEU A 81 -23.04 32.68 -50.44
CA LEU A 81 -22.46 32.57 -49.10
C LEU A 81 -21.09 31.88 -49.10
N ALA A 82 -20.87 30.91 -49.99
CA ALA A 82 -19.61 30.20 -50.16
C ALA A 82 -18.40 31.11 -50.36
N SER A 83 -18.58 32.25 -51.04
CA SER A 83 -17.52 33.24 -51.28
C SER A 83 -17.20 34.13 -50.06
N ARG A 84 -18.11 34.25 -49.10
CA ARG A 84 -18.04 35.19 -47.96
C ARG A 84 -17.72 34.53 -46.62
N CYS A 85 -17.90 33.22 -46.52
CA CYS A 85 -17.82 32.46 -45.27
C CYS A 85 -16.55 31.61 -45.14
N SER A 86 -15.42 32.03 -45.70
CA SER A 86 -14.16 31.25 -45.68
C SER A 86 -13.59 31.01 -44.27
N SER A 87 -13.94 31.86 -43.30
CA SER A 87 -13.50 31.77 -41.89
C SER A 87 -14.59 31.27 -40.93
N LEU A 88 -15.65 30.63 -41.44
CA LEU A 88 -16.78 30.15 -40.64
C LEU A 88 -16.36 29.03 -39.67
N GLN A 89 -16.78 29.14 -38.41
CA GLN A 89 -16.52 28.16 -37.35
C GLN A 89 -17.80 27.46 -36.87
N LYS A 90 -18.96 28.12 -36.92
CA LYS A 90 -20.25 27.53 -36.53
C LYS A 90 -21.28 27.72 -37.62
N LEU A 91 -21.92 26.64 -38.03
CA LEU A 91 -22.96 26.66 -39.06
C LEU A 91 -24.20 25.91 -38.56
N ARG A 92 -25.33 26.59 -38.58
CA ARG A 92 -26.65 25.98 -38.38
C ARG A 92 -27.56 26.32 -39.52
N PHE A 93 -28.28 25.36 -40.06
CA PHE A 93 -29.27 25.62 -41.10
C PHE A 93 -30.34 24.53 -41.12
N ARG A 94 -31.45 24.83 -41.80
CA ARG A 94 -32.46 23.84 -42.13
C ARG A 94 -32.20 23.26 -43.51
N GLY A 95 -32.18 21.93 -43.61
CA GLY A 95 -31.97 21.23 -44.86
C GLY A 95 -33.07 21.55 -45.89
N SER A 96 -32.67 21.97 -47.08
CA SER A 96 -33.48 21.87 -48.29
C SER A 96 -32.87 20.79 -49.18
N ASN A 97 -33.63 20.34 -50.17
CA ASN A 97 -33.40 19.14 -51.00
C ASN A 97 -32.03 19.01 -51.73
N ASN A 98 -31.04 19.89 -51.52
CA ASN A 98 -29.71 19.87 -52.14
C ASN A 98 -28.57 19.85 -51.10
N THR A 99 -28.14 18.65 -50.69
CA THR A 99 -26.93 18.41 -49.87
C THR A 99 -25.63 18.88 -50.53
N ASP A 100 -25.60 18.96 -51.87
CA ASP A 100 -24.47 19.48 -52.65
C ASP A 100 -24.14 20.96 -52.33
N SER A 101 -25.12 21.67 -51.78
CA SER A 101 -24.97 23.08 -51.39
C SER A 101 -24.05 23.28 -50.17
N ILE A 102 -23.90 22.25 -49.32
CA ILE A 102 -23.08 22.29 -48.08
C ILE A 102 -21.59 22.10 -48.43
N ILE A 103 -21.30 21.17 -49.34
CA ILE A 103 -19.94 20.90 -49.86
C ILE A 103 -19.34 22.17 -50.50
N ASN A 104 -20.19 23.00 -51.09
CA ASN A 104 -19.76 24.25 -51.73
C ASN A 104 -19.33 25.35 -50.74
N ILE A 105 -19.63 25.22 -49.44
CA ILE A 105 -19.18 26.19 -48.42
C ILE A 105 -17.69 25.93 -48.16
N ARG A 106 -16.81 26.77 -48.73
CA ARG A 106 -15.33 26.67 -48.63
C ARG A 106 -14.74 26.91 -47.22
N ALA A 107 -15.51 26.68 -46.16
CA ALA A 107 -15.11 26.88 -44.76
C ALA A 107 -14.29 25.69 -44.24
N LYS A 108 -12.96 25.78 -44.34
CA LYS A 108 -12.05 24.70 -43.93
C LYS A 108 -11.90 24.53 -42.41
N ASN A 109 -12.31 25.53 -41.62
CA ASN A 109 -12.12 25.57 -40.16
C ASN A 109 -13.44 25.45 -39.38
N LEU A 110 -14.43 24.75 -39.95
CA LEU A 110 -15.72 24.56 -39.31
C LEU A 110 -15.56 23.65 -38.07
N LYS A 111 -16.06 24.13 -36.92
CA LYS A 111 -16.00 23.43 -35.63
C LYS A 111 -17.35 22.90 -35.18
N GLU A 112 -18.44 23.61 -35.46
CA GLU A 112 -19.79 23.18 -35.10
C GLU A 112 -20.69 23.16 -36.32
N LEU A 113 -21.34 22.02 -36.54
CA LEU A 113 -22.33 21.82 -37.60
C LEU A 113 -23.64 21.31 -36.98
N SER A 114 -24.72 22.06 -37.17
CA SER A 114 -26.08 21.64 -36.81
C SER A 114 -26.96 21.68 -38.03
N VAL A 115 -27.66 20.58 -38.31
CA VAL A 115 -28.60 20.54 -39.42
C VAL A 115 -29.96 20.02 -38.94
N ASP A 116 -30.96 20.87 -39.12
CA ASP A 116 -32.35 20.64 -38.71
C ASP A 116 -33.20 20.29 -39.97
N CYS A 117 -34.29 19.52 -39.85
CA CYS A 117 -35.22 19.17 -40.95
C CYS A 117 -34.59 18.50 -42.18
N CYS A 118 -34.03 17.30 -42.02
CA CYS A 118 -33.31 16.58 -43.07
C CYS A 118 -33.82 15.16 -43.35
N SER A 119 -35.10 15.01 -43.69
CA SER A 119 -35.73 13.70 -43.95
C SER A 119 -35.15 12.88 -45.13
N ARG A 120 -34.20 13.43 -45.90
CA ARG A 120 -33.54 12.77 -47.03
C ARG A 120 -32.02 12.64 -46.90
N LEU A 121 -31.43 12.94 -45.73
CA LEU A 121 -30.00 12.70 -45.51
C LEU A 121 -29.69 11.20 -45.52
N ASN A 122 -28.64 10.82 -46.24
CA ASN A 122 -28.10 9.46 -46.27
C ASN A 122 -26.60 9.43 -45.93
N ASP A 123 -26.06 8.23 -45.78
CA ASP A 123 -24.65 8.04 -45.41
C ASP A 123 -23.67 8.66 -46.40
N GLN A 124 -23.99 8.67 -47.70
CA GLN A 124 -23.15 9.27 -48.74
C GLN A 124 -23.06 10.79 -48.57
N ASN A 125 -24.18 11.43 -48.19
CA ASN A 125 -24.22 12.85 -47.92
C ASN A 125 -23.38 13.20 -46.68
N ILE A 126 -23.51 12.42 -45.59
CA ILE A 126 -22.73 12.63 -44.36
C ILE A 126 -21.25 12.42 -44.63
N THR A 127 -20.88 11.32 -45.30
CA THR A 127 -19.49 11.01 -45.68
C THR A 127 -18.87 12.15 -46.48
N SER A 128 -19.62 12.68 -47.44
CA SER A 128 -19.17 13.84 -48.23
C SER A 128 -18.95 15.05 -47.33
N ILE A 129 -19.90 15.41 -46.47
CA ILE A 129 -19.77 16.57 -45.56
C ILE A 129 -18.56 16.44 -44.63
N VAL A 130 -18.39 15.29 -43.96
CA VAL A 130 -17.31 15.12 -42.98
C VAL A 130 -15.94 15.03 -43.63
N SER A 131 -15.83 14.50 -44.85
CA SER A 131 -14.57 14.44 -45.60
C SER A 131 -14.02 15.81 -46.00
N PHE A 132 -14.91 16.81 -46.16
CA PHE A 132 -14.51 18.18 -46.45
C PHE A 132 -14.25 19.01 -45.18
N HIS A 133 -14.82 18.62 -44.02
CA HIS A 133 -14.77 19.37 -42.77
C HIS A 133 -14.15 18.55 -41.61
N ASN A 134 -12.85 18.27 -41.70
CA ASN A 134 -12.14 17.40 -40.75
C ASN A 134 -11.87 18.01 -39.35
N PHE A 135 -12.19 19.30 -39.14
CA PHE A 135 -11.95 20.02 -37.88
C PHE A 135 -13.18 20.15 -36.98
N LEU A 136 -14.24 19.40 -37.27
CA LEU A 136 -15.48 19.44 -36.49
C LEU A 136 -15.26 18.92 -35.06
N GLU A 137 -15.69 19.73 -34.09
CA GLU A 137 -15.72 19.41 -32.66
C GLU A 137 -17.14 19.04 -32.19
N SER A 138 -18.19 19.51 -32.89
CA SER A 138 -19.60 19.24 -32.55
C SER A 138 -20.43 19.00 -33.79
N ILE A 139 -21.12 17.86 -33.85
CA ILE A 139 -22.02 17.47 -34.94
C ILE A 139 -23.40 17.19 -34.37
N GLN A 140 -24.43 17.81 -34.96
CA GLN A 140 -25.83 17.58 -34.61
C GLN A 140 -26.68 17.46 -35.88
N PHE A 141 -27.34 16.31 -36.05
CA PHE A 141 -28.33 16.05 -37.10
C PHE A 141 -29.67 15.67 -36.44
N GLY A 142 -30.68 16.55 -36.53
CA GLY A 142 -31.98 16.40 -35.84
C GLY A 142 -32.62 17.76 -35.49
N PRO A 143 -33.92 17.83 -35.16
CA PRO A 143 -34.69 16.83 -34.41
C PRO A 143 -35.64 15.94 -35.22
N ASP A 144 -35.69 16.05 -36.54
CA ASP A 144 -36.58 15.23 -37.39
C ASP A 144 -35.96 13.86 -37.74
N LEU A 145 -36.80 12.83 -37.90
CA LEU A 145 -36.43 11.44 -38.20
C LEU A 145 -35.65 11.32 -39.53
N CYS A 146 -34.38 10.93 -39.45
CA CYS A 146 -33.48 10.75 -40.60
C CYS A 146 -33.24 9.27 -40.94
N ASN A 147 -34.28 8.55 -41.39
CA ASN A 147 -34.29 7.09 -41.61
C ASN A 147 -33.28 6.52 -42.65
N GLY A 148 -32.44 7.39 -43.24
CA GLY A 148 -31.39 7.04 -44.21
C GLY A 148 -29.96 7.00 -43.64
N ILE A 149 -29.80 7.25 -42.33
CA ILE A 149 -28.50 7.20 -41.64
C ILE A 149 -28.30 5.82 -41.03
N THR A 150 -27.16 5.19 -41.32
CA THR A 150 -26.76 3.87 -40.80
C THR A 150 -25.41 3.94 -40.07
N SER A 151 -24.96 2.79 -39.55
CA SER A 151 -23.63 2.60 -38.96
C SER A 151 -22.48 3.13 -39.86
N ALA A 152 -22.64 3.07 -41.18
CA ALA A 152 -21.63 3.52 -42.13
C ALA A 152 -21.35 5.03 -42.04
N ALA A 153 -22.38 5.85 -41.78
CA ALA A 153 -22.19 7.29 -41.54
C ALA A 153 -21.41 7.57 -40.25
N VAL A 154 -21.67 6.79 -39.20
CA VAL A 154 -21.00 6.93 -37.90
C VAL A 154 -19.51 6.57 -38.02
N VAL A 155 -19.17 5.50 -38.74
CA VAL A 155 -17.78 5.16 -39.08
C VAL A 155 -17.10 6.29 -39.85
N ALA A 156 -17.77 6.85 -40.87
CA ALA A 156 -17.22 7.95 -41.66
C ALA A 156 -16.97 9.21 -40.82
N ILE A 157 -17.85 9.53 -39.87
CA ILE A 157 -17.67 10.62 -38.90
C ILE A 157 -16.45 10.35 -38.02
N ALA A 158 -16.33 9.15 -37.46
CA ALA A 158 -15.25 8.77 -36.56
C ALA A 158 -13.87 8.88 -37.24
N LEU A 159 -13.75 8.40 -38.48
CA LEU A 159 -12.51 8.42 -39.24
C LEU A 159 -12.10 9.84 -39.70
N SER A 160 -13.08 10.69 -40.01
CA SER A 160 -12.81 12.01 -40.59
C SER A 160 -12.67 13.12 -39.54
N CYS A 161 -13.35 13.00 -38.39
CA CYS A 161 -13.44 14.05 -37.37
C CYS A 161 -12.78 13.62 -36.05
N THR A 162 -11.45 13.52 -36.02
CA THR A 162 -10.70 13.05 -34.83
C THR A 162 -10.72 13.99 -33.62
N LYS A 163 -11.18 15.24 -33.80
CA LYS A 163 -11.34 16.25 -32.73
C LYS A 163 -12.75 16.33 -32.15
N LEU A 164 -13.61 15.37 -32.48
CA LEU A 164 -15.01 15.37 -32.08
C LEU A 164 -15.15 15.30 -30.56
N LYS A 165 -16.01 16.17 -30.01
CA LYS A 165 -16.37 16.24 -28.59
C LYS A 165 -17.84 15.93 -28.36
N LYS A 166 -18.70 16.22 -29.34
CA LYS A 166 -20.16 16.05 -29.26
C LYS A 166 -20.71 15.48 -30.56
N LEU A 167 -21.49 14.41 -30.44
CA LEU A 167 -22.20 13.77 -31.55
C LEU A 167 -23.66 13.56 -31.16
N ARG A 168 -24.59 14.16 -31.90
CA ARG A 168 -26.03 13.92 -31.75
C ARG A 168 -26.66 13.59 -33.09
N LEU A 169 -27.30 12.44 -33.18
CA LEU A 169 -27.94 11.91 -34.37
C LEU A 169 -29.35 11.46 -34.01
N SER A 170 -30.33 11.90 -34.81
CA SER A 170 -31.75 11.59 -34.64
C SER A 170 -32.28 10.72 -35.79
N GLY A 171 -33.01 9.65 -35.47
CA GLY A 171 -33.63 8.76 -36.45
C GLY A 171 -32.63 7.86 -37.19
N ILE A 172 -31.60 7.35 -36.51
CA ILE A 172 -30.65 6.40 -37.09
C ILE A 172 -31.30 5.02 -37.21
N ARG A 173 -31.04 4.30 -38.30
CA ARG A 173 -31.57 2.93 -38.44
C ARG A 173 -30.83 1.94 -37.55
N ASP A 174 -29.50 1.93 -37.64
CA ASP A 174 -28.65 0.98 -36.94
C ASP A 174 -27.33 1.62 -36.52
N VAL A 175 -26.84 1.22 -35.34
CA VAL A 175 -25.50 1.53 -34.84
C VAL A 175 -24.85 0.23 -34.37
N ASN A 176 -23.99 -0.36 -35.20
CA ASN A 176 -23.31 -1.62 -34.93
C ASN A 176 -22.00 -1.44 -34.14
N LYS A 177 -21.42 -2.56 -33.69
CA LYS A 177 -20.12 -2.58 -33.00
C LYS A 177 -19.01 -1.84 -33.73
N GLU A 178 -18.90 -2.04 -35.04
CA GLU A 178 -17.84 -1.44 -35.87
C GLU A 178 -17.89 0.10 -35.83
N ALA A 179 -19.10 0.68 -35.89
CA ALA A 179 -19.30 2.12 -35.78
C ALA A 179 -18.85 2.68 -34.42
N ILE A 180 -19.14 1.96 -33.34
CA ILE A 180 -18.81 2.40 -31.98
C ILE A 180 -17.32 2.22 -31.70
N ASP A 181 -16.73 1.11 -32.13
CA ASP A 181 -15.28 0.85 -32.00
C ASP A 181 -14.47 1.90 -32.78
N ALA A 182 -14.97 2.33 -33.94
CA ALA A 182 -14.39 3.43 -34.70
C ALA A 182 -14.43 4.76 -33.91
N LEU A 183 -15.54 5.08 -33.24
CA LEU A 183 -15.65 6.28 -32.39
C LEU A 183 -14.69 6.21 -31.20
N ALA A 184 -14.60 5.04 -30.54
CA ALA A 184 -13.68 4.83 -29.43
C ALA A 184 -12.21 5.01 -29.82
N THR A 185 -11.84 4.50 -31.00
CA THR A 185 -10.44 4.49 -31.48
C THR A 185 -10.00 5.85 -32.02
N HIS A 186 -10.87 6.54 -32.78
CA HIS A 186 -10.49 7.72 -33.55
C HIS A 186 -10.93 9.06 -32.94
N CYS A 187 -11.84 9.05 -31.94
CA CYS A 187 -12.34 10.26 -31.28
C CYS A 187 -12.07 10.25 -29.75
N PRO A 188 -10.82 10.40 -29.30
CA PRO A 188 -10.45 10.27 -27.88
C PRO A 188 -11.00 11.37 -26.97
N ASN A 189 -11.56 12.46 -27.53
CA ASN A 189 -12.12 13.58 -26.77
C ASN A 189 -13.66 13.62 -26.78
N LEU A 190 -14.31 12.53 -27.20
CA LEU A 190 -15.75 12.46 -27.36
C LEU A 190 -16.44 12.36 -25.99
N ASN A 191 -17.02 13.47 -25.54
CA ASN A 191 -17.65 13.58 -24.22
C ASN A 191 -19.17 13.36 -24.25
N GLU A 192 -19.81 13.52 -25.41
CA GLU A 192 -21.26 13.50 -25.52
C GLU A 192 -21.70 12.73 -26.76
N ILE A 193 -22.52 11.68 -26.56
CA ILE A 193 -23.20 10.92 -27.61
C ILE A 193 -24.70 10.98 -27.37
N GLY A 194 -25.45 11.33 -28.40
CA GLY A 194 -26.90 11.24 -28.44
C GLY A 194 -27.36 10.44 -29.65
N PHE A 195 -27.84 9.22 -29.44
CA PHE A 195 -28.52 8.41 -30.46
C PHE A 195 -30.01 8.43 -30.15
N ILE A 196 -30.73 9.34 -30.79
CA ILE A 196 -32.14 9.62 -30.51
C ILE A 196 -32.99 8.89 -31.56
N GLU A 197 -34.03 8.17 -31.13
CA GLU A 197 -34.93 7.41 -32.00
C GLU A 197 -34.19 6.43 -32.94
N CYS A 198 -33.22 5.69 -32.40
CA CYS A 198 -32.49 4.66 -33.13
C CYS A 198 -33.24 3.32 -33.11
N GLU A 199 -33.37 2.63 -34.26
CA GLU A 199 -34.07 1.33 -34.29
C GLU A 199 -33.25 0.22 -33.62
N THR A 200 -31.93 0.19 -33.84
CA THR A 200 -31.02 -0.85 -33.29
C THR A 200 -29.65 -0.26 -32.88
N ILE A 201 -29.13 -0.65 -31.70
CA ILE A 201 -27.81 -0.23 -31.20
C ILE A 201 -27.09 -1.43 -30.58
N ASP A 202 -25.78 -1.56 -30.83
CA ASP A 202 -24.91 -2.52 -30.16
C ASP A 202 -24.45 -1.99 -28.79
N GLU A 203 -25.12 -2.46 -27.73
CA GLU A 203 -24.92 -2.01 -26.36
C GLU A 203 -23.58 -2.46 -25.77
N VAL A 204 -23.05 -3.60 -26.22
CA VAL A 204 -21.77 -4.14 -25.73
C VAL A 204 -20.61 -3.26 -26.20
N ALA A 205 -20.68 -2.78 -27.44
CA ALA A 205 -19.65 -1.93 -28.02
C ALA A 205 -19.63 -0.51 -27.42
N LEU A 206 -20.76 0.01 -26.92
CA LEU A 206 -20.85 1.33 -26.27
C LEU A 206 -19.92 1.47 -25.05
N GLY A 207 -19.65 0.37 -24.35
CA GLY A 207 -18.70 0.33 -23.24
C GLY A 207 -17.24 0.64 -23.65
N ASN A 208 -16.91 0.52 -24.93
CA ASN A 208 -15.55 0.77 -25.43
C ASN A 208 -15.21 2.27 -25.55
N VAL A 209 -16.20 3.17 -25.46
CA VAL A 209 -15.99 4.61 -25.59
C VAL A 209 -15.69 5.25 -24.22
N VAL A 210 -14.43 5.15 -23.80
CA VAL A 210 -13.96 5.56 -22.45
C VAL A 210 -14.02 7.08 -22.20
N SER A 211 -14.12 7.90 -23.25
CA SER A 211 -14.10 9.38 -23.13
C SER A 211 -15.44 10.03 -22.77
N LEU A 212 -16.53 9.25 -22.71
CA LEU A 212 -17.89 9.75 -22.56
C LEU A 212 -18.19 10.36 -21.19
N ARG A 213 -19.03 11.40 -21.17
CA ARG A 213 -19.58 12.04 -19.96
C ARG A 213 -21.10 12.12 -19.97
N PHE A 214 -21.69 12.19 -21.17
CA PHE A 214 -23.14 12.30 -21.36
C PHE A 214 -23.55 11.34 -22.49
N LEU A 215 -24.47 10.43 -22.18
CA LEU A 215 -25.06 9.50 -23.12
C LEU A 215 -26.58 9.71 -23.14
N SER A 216 -27.16 9.87 -24.32
CA SER A 216 -28.61 10.01 -24.52
C SER A 216 -29.08 9.00 -25.58
N VAL A 217 -29.96 8.08 -25.19
CA VAL A 217 -30.44 6.98 -26.04
C VAL A 217 -31.98 7.00 -26.14
N ALA A 218 -32.57 8.20 -26.11
CA ALA A 218 -34.01 8.39 -25.98
C ALA A 218 -34.77 7.88 -27.21
N GLY A 219 -35.85 7.11 -26.99
CA GLY A 219 -36.76 6.65 -28.06
C GLY A 219 -36.25 5.45 -28.87
N THR A 220 -35.24 4.73 -28.39
CA THR A 220 -34.76 3.51 -29.05
C THR A 220 -35.67 2.31 -28.77
N THR A 221 -35.93 1.50 -29.79
CA THR A 221 -36.94 0.42 -29.72
C THR A 221 -36.43 -0.86 -29.06
N ASN A 222 -35.13 -0.95 -28.73
CA ASN A 222 -34.49 -2.22 -28.36
C ASN A 222 -33.80 -2.26 -26.99
N SER A 223 -33.72 -1.15 -26.23
CA SER A 223 -33.09 -1.14 -24.90
C SER A 223 -34.17 -1.07 -23.82
N SER A 224 -34.29 -2.10 -22.97
CA SER A 224 -35.07 -1.94 -21.74
C SER A 224 -34.33 -0.98 -20.80
N GLU A 225 -35.04 -0.25 -19.94
CA GLU A 225 -34.44 0.66 -18.95
C GLU A 225 -33.37 -0.05 -18.09
N ASP A 226 -33.49 -1.38 -17.93
CA ASP A 226 -32.56 -2.26 -17.23
C ASP A 226 -31.21 -2.44 -17.96
N ASP A 227 -31.18 -2.46 -19.30
CA ASP A 227 -29.96 -2.71 -20.08
C ASP A 227 -29.05 -1.47 -20.07
N VAL A 228 -29.66 -0.28 -20.03
CA VAL A 228 -28.98 1.01 -19.81
C VAL A 228 -28.40 1.09 -18.39
N GLN A 229 -29.10 0.54 -17.39
CA GLN A 229 -28.59 0.44 -16.02
C GLN A 229 -27.44 -0.56 -15.90
N GLU A 230 -27.49 -1.69 -16.62
CA GLU A 230 -26.40 -2.66 -16.71
C GLU A 230 -25.15 -2.02 -17.33
N LEU A 231 -25.31 -1.26 -18.42
CA LEU A 231 -24.21 -0.54 -19.07
C LEU A 231 -23.62 0.55 -18.16
N ALA A 232 -24.46 1.30 -17.45
CA ALA A 232 -24.02 2.29 -16.47
C ALA A 232 -23.28 1.65 -15.29
N ALA A 233 -23.76 0.51 -14.79
CA ALA A 233 -23.13 -0.26 -13.71
C ALA A 233 -21.82 -0.92 -14.17
N LYS A 234 -21.71 -1.37 -15.42
CA LYS A 234 -20.47 -1.86 -16.02
C LYS A 234 -19.47 -0.73 -16.27
N ALA A 235 -19.93 0.46 -16.66
CA ALA A 235 -19.05 1.61 -16.89
C ALA A 235 -18.51 2.20 -15.58
N LEU A 236 -19.28 2.21 -14.49
CA LEU A 236 -18.91 2.80 -13.19
C LEU A 236 -17.54 2.33 -12.63
N PRO A 237 -17.20 1.03 -12.62
CA PRO A 237 -15.87 0.53 -12.25
C PRO A 237 -14.74 1.06 -13.14
N TYR A 238 -14.94 1.09 -14.46
CA TYR A 238 -13.95 1.58 -15.43
C TYR A 238 -13.83 3.11 -15.42
N PHE A 239 -14.88 3.82 -14.99
CA PHE A 239 -14.84 5.26 -14.73
C PHE A 239 -13.90 5.63 -13.57
N VAL A 240 -13.61 4.70 -12.65
CA VAL A 240 -12.74 4.95 -11.49
C VAL A 240 -11.30 4.46 -11.71
N LEU A 241 -11.08 3.50 -12.61
CA LEU A 241 -9.75 3.05 -13.02
C LEU A 241 -9.18 3.90 -14.17
N VAL A 242 -8.29 4.83 -13.84
CA VAL A 242 -7.29 5.37 -14.77
C VAL A 242 -5.94 5.37 -14.08
N ASP A 243 -5.27 4.23 -14.09
CA ASP A 243 -3.92 4.05 -14.64
C ASP A 243 -3.51 2.58 -14.51
N GLY A 244 -2.62 2.13 -15.39
CA GLY A 244 -2.03 0.79 -15.33
C GLY A 244 -1.40 0.51 -13.95
N ASP A 245 -1.61 -0.71 -13.47
CA ASP A 245 -0.93 -1.37 -12.34
C ASP A 245 -0.92 -0.66 -10.97
N ASN A 246 -1.63 0.46 -10.79
CA ASN A 246 -1.79 1.11 -9.48
C ASN A 246 -3.27 1.45 -9.21
N ILE A 247 -3.85 0.86 -8.16
CA ILE A 247 -5.24 1.04 -7.72
C ILE A 247 -5.42 2.42 -7.08
N ASN A 248 -5.19 3.51 -7.82
CA ASN A 248 -5.44 4.86 -7.33
C ASN A 248 -6.80 5.33 -7.85
N THR A 249 -7.85 5.17 -7.02
CA THR A 249 -9.21 5.59 -7.36
C THR A 249 -9.25 7.12 -7.47
N ASN A 250 -9.76 7.67 -8.58
CA ASN A 250 -9.89 9.12 -8.74
C ASN A 250 -10.95 9.68 -7.77
N GLU A 251 -10.51 10.26 -6.65
CA GLU A 251 -11.35 10.75 -5.55
C GLU A 251 -12.51 11.64 -6.03
N ARG A 252 -12.24 12.55 -6.98
CA ARG A 252 -13.27 13.47 -7.52
C ARG A 252 -14.40 12.75 -8.26
N ARG A 253 -14.12 11.58 -8.83
CA ARG A 253 -15.12 10.77 -9.53
C ARG A 253 -15.95 9.96 -8.54
N VAL A 254 -15.32 9.43 -7.49
CA VAL A 254 -16.03 8.75 -6.39
C VAL A 254 -16.98 9.72 -5.68
N GLU A 255 -16.54 10.95 -5.41
CA GLU A 255 -17.39 12.02 -4.86
C GLU A 255 -18.60 12.34 -5.75
N ALA A 256 -18.42 12.39 -7.08
CA ALA A 256 -19.53 12.62 -8.01
C ALA A 256 -20.56 11.48 -7.99
N VAL A 257 -20.10 10.22 -7.90
CA VAL A 257 -20.98 9.05 -7.75
C VAL A 257 -21.74 9.11 -6.42
N MET A 258 -21.09 9.51 -5.34
CA MET A 258 -21.72 9.68 -4.03
C MET A 258 -22.76 10.81 -4.02
N GLN A 259 -22.46 11.97 -4.62
CA GLN A 259 -23.37 13.11 -4.72
C GLN A 259 -24.61 12.81 -5.58
N GLY A 260 -24.51 11.91 -6.55
CA GLY A 260 -25.61 11.47 -7.41
C GLY A 260 -26.50 10.38 -6.82
N GLY A 261 -26.30 9.95 -5.58
CA GLY A 261 -27.05 8.83 -4.98
C GLY A 261 -26.62 7.45 -5.49
N GLY A 262 -25.45 7.35 -6.15
CA GLY A 262 -24.96 6.12 -6.78
C GLY A 262 -24.73 4.97 -5.82
N VAL A 263 -24.45 5.24 -4.54
CA VAL A 263 -24.29 4.20 -3.49
C VAL A 263 -25.58 3.37 -3.33
N ARG A 264 -26.73 4.04 -3.22
CA ARG A 264 -28.04 3.35 -3.11
C ARG A 264 -28.39 2.61 -4.39
N LEU A 265 -28.18 3.25 -5.53
CA LEU A 265 -28.42 2.62 -6.84
C LEU A 265 -27.61 1.33 -7.01
N LEU A 266 -26.31 1.35 -6.70
CA LEU A 266 -25.46 0.16 -6.77
C LEU A 266 -25.93 -0.95 -5.82
N LEU A 267 -26.33 -0.60 -4.59
CA LEU A 267 -26.85 -1.56 -3.64
C LEU A 267 -28.21 -2.15 -4.06
N ASP A 268 -29.06 -1.36 -4.70
CA ASP A 268 -30.35 -1.81 -5.24
C ASP A 268 -30.17 -2.70 -6.48
N LEU A 269 -29.22 -2.35 -7.36
CA LEU A 269 -28.82 -3.20 -8.50
C LEU A 269 -28.20 -4.51 -8.02
N ALA A 270 -27.42 -4.48 -6.95
CA ALA A 270 -26.85 -5.69 -6.35
C ALA A 270 -27.93 -6.62 -5.78
N ARG A 271 -29.12 -6.11 -5.43
CA ARG A 271 -30.29 -6.91 -5.02
C ARG A 271 -31.13 -7.44 -6.18
N SER A 272 -30.82 -7.07 -7.42
CA SER A 272 -31.56 -7.51 -8.60
C SER A 272 -31.58 -9.04 -8.69
N TRP A 273 -32.62 -9.63 -9.27
CA TRP A 273 -32.72 -11.08 -9.49
C TRP A 273 -31.89 -11.54 -10.71
N LYS A 274 -31.43 -10.60 -11.55
CA LYS A 274 -30.57 -10.89 -12.70
C LYS A 274 -29.13 -11.09 -12.22
N GLU A 275 -28.59 -12.29 -12.39
CA GLU A 275 -27.25 -12.64 -11.91
C GLU A 275 -26.14 -11.76 -12.50
N GLY A 276 -26.25 -11.38 -13.78
CA GLY A 276 -25.29 -10.47 -14.42
C GLY A 276 -25.22 -9.09 -13.74
N LEU A 277 -26.39 -8.51 -13.40
CA LEU A 277 -26.47 -7.24 -12.66
C LEU A 277 -25.94 -7.38 -11.24
N GLN A 278 -26.26 -8.48 -10.54
CA GLN A 278 -25.74 -8.73 -9.20
C GLN A 278 -24.21 -8.74 -9.20
N ILE A 279 -23.59 -9.48 -10.13
CA ILE A 279 -22.13 -9.60 -10.21
C ILE A 279 -21.49 -8.24 -10.47
N VAL A 280 -21.96 -7.53 -11.50
CA VAL A 280 -21.38 -6.23 -11.90
C VAL A 280 -21.54 -5.19 -10.80
N ALA A 281 -22.72 -5.09 -10.20
CA ALA A 281 -22.96 -4.13 -9.12
C ALA A 281 -22.13 -4.45 -7.88
N THR A 282 -22.02 -5.72 -7.49
CA THR A 282 -21.19 -6.15 -6.36
C THR A 282 -19.71 -5.90 -6.61
N GLN A 283 -19.23 -6.18 -7.83
CA GLN A 283 -17.86 -5.87 -8.25
C GLN A 283 -17.58 -4.37 -8.21
N ALA A 284 -18.51 -3.54 -8.69
CA ALA A 284 -18.40 -2.09 -8.60
C ALA A 284 -18.28 -1.62 -7.16
N ILE A 285 -19.10 -2.16 -6.26
CA ILE A 285 -19.02 -1.87 -4.83
C ILE A 285 -17.64 -2.29 -4.28
N ALA A 286 -17.17 -3.51 -4.57
CA ALA A 286 -15.90 -4.02 -4.08
C ALA A 286 -14.70 -3.13 -4.46
N HIS A 287 -14.70 -2.56 -5.66
CA HIS A 287 -13.65 -1.64 -6.12
C HIS A 287 -13.78 -0.23 -5.53
N LEU A 288 -15.00 0.28 -5.35
CA LEU A 288 -15.24 1.64 -4.86
C LEU A 288 -15.04 1.77 -3.35
N VAL A 289 -15.26 0.69 -2.61
CA VAL A 289 -15.08 0.62 -1.15
C VAL A 289 -13.65 0.92 -0.71
N VAL A 290 -12.65 0.77 -1.57
CA VAL A 290 -11.26 1.17 -1.28
C VAL A 290 -11.17 2.66 -0.89
N ASN A 291 -12.13 3.49 -1.34
CA ASN A 291 -12.26 4.86 -0.88
C ASN A 291 -12.99 4.93 0.49
N PRO A 292 -12.39 5.53 1.53
CA PRO A 292 -12.96 5.52 2.89
C PRO A 292 -14.29 6.27 2.99
N ALA A 293 -14.52 7.34 2.21
CA ALA A 293 -15.79 8.06 2.20
C ALA A 293 -16.91 7.20 1.58
N PHE A 294 -16.60 6.46 0.52
CA PHE A 294 -17.53 5.52 -0.08
C PHE A 294 -17.84 4.35 0.85
N ALA A 295 -16.81 3.73 1.46
CA ALA A 295 -16.97 2.67 2.46
C ALA A 295 -17.87 3.08 3.63
N LYS A 296 -17.67 4.29 4.16
CA LYS A 296 -18.51 4.84 5.22
C LYS A 296 -19.96 4.97 4.76
N SER A 297 -20.19 5.52 3.56
CA SER A 297 -21.55 5.67 3.02
C SER A 297 -22.24 4.33 2.76
N VAL A 298 -21.52 3.33 2.26
CA VAL A 298 -22.05 1.95 2.12
C VAL A 298 -22.49 1.40 3.47
N THR A 299 -21.69 1.61 4.52
CA THR A 299 -22.01 1.17 5.89
C THR A 299 -23.24 1.90 6.45
N GLU A 300 -23.32 3.22 6.31
CA GLU A 300 -24.45 4.05 6.77
C GLU A 300 -25.78 3.69 6.10
N VAL A 301 -25.75 3.27 4.83
CA VAL A 301 -26.93 2.86 4.07
C VAL A 301 -27.35 1.40 4.38
N GLY A 302 -26.62 0.70 5.27
CA GLY A 302 -26.88 -0.69 5.61
C GLY A 302 -26.36 -1.69 4.58
N GLY A 303 -25.42 -1.28 3.73
CA GLY A 303 -24.84 -2.09 2.66
C GLY A 303 -24.16 -3.37 3.15
N ILE A 304 -23.63 -3.39 4.38
CA ILE A 304 -23.05 -4.58 5.01
C ILE A 304 -24.05 -5.75 5.02
N THR A 305 -25.32 -5.50 5.33
CA THR A 305 -26.36 -6.54 5.35
C THR A 305 -26.69 -7.07 3.95
N ILE A 306 -26.55 -6.21 2.93
CA ILE A 306 -26.77 -6.56 1.53
C ILE A 306 -25.61 -7.43 1.05
N LEU A 307 -24.36 -7.00 1.28
CA LEU A 307 -23.17 -7.78 0.98
C LEU A 307 -23.18 -9.13 1.70
N ALA A 308 -23.63 -9.17 2.96
CA ALA A 308 -23.82 -10.40 3.73
C ALA A 308 -24.82 -11.35 3.06
N SER A 309 -25.91 -10.84 2.49
CA SER A 309 -26.87 -11.66 1.75
C SER A 309 -26.30 -12.19 0.42
N LEU A 310 -25.53 -11.35 -0.29
CA LEU A 310 -24.90 -11.70 -1.56
C LEU A 310 -23.77 -12.71 -1.39
N ALA A 311 -23.02 -12.62 -0.31
CA ALA A 311 -21.97 -13.56 0.02
C ALA A 311 -22.50 -14.99 0.27
N LYS A 312 -23.79 -15.13 0.62
CA LYS A 312 -24.49 -16.42 0.76
C LYS A 312 -25.01 -16.98 -0.56
N SER A 313 -24.91 -16.24 -1.67
CA SER A 313 -25.41 -16.64 -2.99
C SER A 313 -24.87 -18.00 -3.44
N MET A 314 -25.64 -18.70 -4.27
CA MET A 314 -25.20 -19.94 -4.92
C MET A 314 -24.33 -19.66 -6.15
N ASN A 315 -24.33 -18.42 -6.65
CA ASN A 315 -23.45 -18.02 -7.73
C ASN A 315 -22.05 -17.70 -7.18
N ARG A 316 -21.06 -18.47 -7.64
CA ARG A 316 -19.65 -18.36 -7.23
C ARG A 316 -19.11 -16.94 -7.39
N LEU A 317 -19.38 -16.30 -8.51
CA LEU A 317 -18.86 -14.95 -8.82
C LEU A 317 -19.48 -13.90 -7.90
N VAL A 318 -20.79 -13.97 -7.63
CA VAL A 318 -21.44 -13.04 -6.69
C VAL A 318 -20.85 -13.18 -5.28
N ALA A 319 -20.65 -14.42 -4.82
CA ALA A 319 -20.03 -14.68 -3.52
C ALA A 319 -18.58 -14.18 -3.46
N GLU A 320 -17.80 -14.38 -4.53
CA GLU A 320 -16.43 -13.89 -4.67
C GLU A 320 -16.35 -12.37 -4.55
N GLN A 321 -17.17 -11.65 -5.32
CA GLN A 321 -17.19 -10.19 -5.30
C GLN A 321 -17.67 -9.63 -3.96
N ALA A 322 -18.65 -10.29 -3.32
CA ALA A 322 -19.12 -9.89 -2.00
C ALA A 322 -18.05 -10.10 -0.92
N ALA A 323 -17.31 -11.22 -0.97
CA ALA A 323 -16.17 -11.47 -0.08
C ALA A 323 -15.04 -10.45 -0.32
N GLY A 324 -14.77 -10.10 -1.59
CA GLY A 324 -13.84 -9.02 -1.94
C GLY A 324 -14.26 -7.66 -1.37
N ALA A 325 -15.55 -7.31 -1.45
CA ALA A 325 -16.08 -6.09 -0.83
C ALA A 325 -15.92 -6.10 0.70
N PHE A 326 -16.14 -7.24 1.36
CA PHE A 326 -15.85 -7.39 2.80
C PHE A 326 -14.37 -7.21 3.10
N CYS A 327 -13.48 -7.77 2.28
CA CYS A 327 -12.04 -7.62 2.44
C CYS A 327 -11.62 -6.15 2.39
N SER A 328 -12.11 -5.40 1.39
CA SER A 328 -11.84 -3.97 1.25
C SER A 328 -12.49 -3.12 2.34
N LEU A 329 -13.68 -3.49 2.84
CA LEU A 329 -14.30 -2.78 3.97
C LEU A 329 -13.52 -3.02 5.27
N ALA A 330 -13.05 -4.25 5.49
CA ALA A 330 -12.36 -4.64 6.72
C ALA A 330 -10.97 -4.01 6.90
N SER A 331 -10.41 -3.37 5.87
CA SER A 331 -9.11 -2.69 6.00
C SER A 331 -9.16 -1.45 6.92
N GLU A 332 -10.35 -0.94 7.22
CA GLU A 332 -10.57 0.21 8.08
C GLU A 332 -11.20 -0.23 9.41
N GLU A 333 -10.63 0.22 10.54
CA GLU A 333 -11.02 -0.23 11.90
C GLU A 333 -12.50 0.00 12.21
N VAL A 334 -13.05 1.15 11.83
CA VAL A 334 -14.46 1.50 12.10
C VAL A 334 -15.41 0.55 11.37
N GLN A 335 -15.08 0.18 10.14
CA GLN A 335 -15.87 -0.70 9.29
C GLN A 335 -15.69 -2.16 9.71
N ALA A 336 -14.50 -2.56 10.16
CA ALA A 336 -14.24 -3.89 10.71
C ALA A 336 -15.19 -4.20 11.88
N GLY A 337 -15.32 -3.28 12.83
CA GLY A 337 -16.29 -3.39 13.93
C GLY A 337 -17.73 -3.52 13.45
N ALA A 338 -18.14 -2.72 12.46
CA ALA A 338 -19.49 -2.79 11.88
C ALA A 338 -19.77 -4.14 11.16
N ILE A 339 -18.76 -4.73 10.52
CA ILE A 339 -18.86 -6.06 9.92
C ILE A 339 -19.04 -7.12 11.00
N ALA A 340 -18.28 -7.04 12.09
CA ALA A 340 -18.38 -7.97 13.22
C ALA A 340 -19.77 -7.90 13.87
N GLU A 341 -20.27 -6.69 14.16
CA GLU A 341 -21.62 -6.46 14.73
C GLU A 341 -22.75 -6.98 13.83
N ALA A 342 -22.59 -6.89 12.51
CA ALA A 342 -23.55 -7.41 11.54
C ALA A 342 -23.49 -8.94 11.37
N GLY A 343 -22.62 -9.64 12.11
CA GLY A 343 -22.41 -11.08 11.99
C GLY A 343 -21.64 -11.50 10.74
N GLY A 344 -20.89 -10.59 10.13
CA GLY A 344 -20.12 -10.82 8.91
C GLY A 344 -19.05 -11.89 9.06
N ILE A 345 -18.39 -11.99 10.23
CA ILE A 345 -17.37 -13.00 10.50
C ILE A 345 -17.95 -14.42 10.34
N LYS A 346 -19.14 -14.68 10.90
CA LYS A 346 -19.81 -15.99 10.74
C LYS A 346 -20.10 -16.30 9.28
N ILE A 347 -20.48 -15.29 8.49
CA ILE A 347 -20.77 -15.44 7.06
C ILE A 347 -19.50 -15.78 6.28
N LEU A 348 -18.37 -15.13 6.59
CA LEU A 348 -17.08 -15.45 5.98
C LEU A 348 -16.66 -16.90 6.28
N LEU A 349 -16.89 -17.39 7.51
CA LEU A 349 -16.65 -18.79 7.86
C LEU A 349 -17.59 -19.74 7.11
N ASP A 350 -18.89 -19.42 7.00
CA ASP A 350 -19.85 -20.21 6.22
C ASP A 350 -19.41 -20.32 4.75
N ILE A 351 -18.83 -19.26 4.17
CA ILE A 351 -18.27 -19.26 2.81
C ILE A 351 -17.09 -20.21 2.70
N ILE A 352 -16.17 -20.19 3.66
CA ILE A 352 -15.00 -21.08 3.70
C ILE A 352 -15.44 -22.55 3.72
N TYR A 353 -16.46 -22.90 4.52
CA TYR A 353 -16.99 -24.27 4.55
C TYR A 353 -17.78 -24.63 3.30
N LYS A 354 -18.52 -23.68 2.72
CA LYS A 354 -19.36 -23.90 1.53
C LYS A 354 -18.53 -24.10 0.26
N TRP A 355 -17.41 -23.40 0.13
CA TRP A 355 -16.55 -23.42 -1.05
C TRP A 355 -15.15 -23.97 -0.69
N PRO A 356 -15.02 -25.29 -0.40
CA PRO A 356 -13.76 -25.89 0.04
C PRO A 356 -12.70 -25.96 -1.06
N THR A 357 -13.06 -25.67 -2.31
CA THR A 357 -12.16 -25.68 -3.46
C THR A 357 -11.19 -24.48 -3.41
N GLU A 358 -9.93 -24.78 -3.08
CA GLU A 358 -8.84 -23.79 -2.93
C GLU A 358 -8.55 -22.97 -4.22
N VAL A 359 -9.00 -23.49 -5.37
CA VAL A 359 -8.81 -22.94 -6.71
C VAL A 359 -9.79 -21.81 -7.05
N ASP A 360 -10.91 -21.70 -6.34
CA ASP A 360 -12.07 -20.91 -6.80
C ASP A 360 -12.07 -19.42 -6.41
N GLY A 361 -10.98 -18.90 -5.82
CA GLY A 361 -10.80 -17.49 -5.44
C GLY A 361 -11.67 -17.02 -4.26
N VAL A 362 -12.90 -17.52 -4.15
CA VAL A 362 -13.90 -17.20 -3.11
C VAL A 362 -13.35 -17.43 -1.70
N MET A 363 -12.77 -18.62 -1.44
CA MET A 363 -12.18 -18.95 -0.13
C MET A 363 -11.04 -17.99 0.21
N GLN A 364 -10.17 -17.68 -0.76
CA GLN A 364 -9.04 -16.78 -0.52
C GLN A 364 -9.49 -15.36 -0.21
N MET A 365 -10.55 -14.86 -0.87
CA MET A 365 -11.16 -13.56 -0.55
C MET A 365 -11.80 -13.54 0.84
N ALA A 366 -12.48 -14.62 1.22
CA ALA A 366 -13.06 -14.74 2.56
C ALA A 366 -11.97 -14.78 3.65
N LEU A 367 -10.88 -15.52 3.42
CA LEU A 367 -9.73 -15.55 4.31
C LEU A 367 -8.99 -14.21 4.38
N ALA A 368 -8.81 -13.53 3.24
CA ALA A 368 -8.21 -12.19 3.21
C ALA A 368 -9.04 -11.17 4.01
N ALA A 369 -10.38 -11.25 3.92
CA ALA A 369 -11.26 -10.46 4.76
C ALA A 369 -11.08 -10.79 6.25
N LEU A 370 -10.95 -12.07 6.60
CA LEU A 370 -10.64 -12.47 7.98
C LEU A 370 -9.28 -11.95 8.46
N VAL A 371 -8.24 -11.93 7.62
CA VAL A 371 -6.94 -11.33 7.97
C VAL A 371 -7.12 -9.87 8.39
N ASN A 372 -7.81 -9.08 7.58
CA ASN A 372 -8.06 -7.68 7.89
C ASN A 372 -8.89 -7.51 9.17
N LEU A 373 -9.91 -8.35 9.39
CA LEU A 373 -10.70 -8.34 10.63
C LEU A 373 -9.85 -8.72 11.84
N THR A 374 -8.96 -9.70 11.74
CA THR A 374 -8.08 -10.10 12.85
C THR A 374 -7.01 -9.08 13.20
N ALA A 375 -6.84 -8.02 12.40
CA ALA A 375 -5.96 -6.91 12.76
C ALA A 375 -6.55 -6.00 13.86
N ASP A 376 -7.86 -6.10 14.14
CA ASP A 376 -8.54 -5.42 15.25
C ASP A 376 -8.80 -6.42 16.40
N ASP A 377 -8.29 -6.10 17.59
CA ASP A 377 -8.41 -6.90 18.80
C ASP A 377 -9.88 -7.24 19.16
N LYS A 378 -10.82 -6.31 18.91
CA LYS A 378 -12.25 -6.58 19.18
C LYS A 378 -12.81 -7.65 18.26
N CYS A 379 -12.40 -7.61 17.00
CA CYS A 379 -12.81 -8.58 15.99
C CYS A 379 -12.17 -9.96 16.27
N VAL A 380 -10.95 -10.03 16.81
CA VAL A 380 -10.32 -11.29 17.23
C VAL A 380 -11.18 -12.05 18.24
N ILE A 381 -11.76 -11.37 19.22
CA ILE A 381 -12.65 -11.98 20.22
C ILE A 381 -13.88 -12.60 19.54
N GLU A 382 -14.47 -11.90 18.60
CA GLU A 382 -15.63 -12.39 17.85
C GLU A 382 -15.27 -13.58 16.95
N VAL A 383 -14.11 -13.53 16.27
CA VAL A 383 -13.56 -14.65 15.49
C VAL A 383 -13.38 -15.89 16.34
N ALA A 384 -12.83 -15.75 17.55
CA ALA A 384 -12.72 -16.84 18.52
C ALA A 384 -14.10 -17.36 18.93
N ARG A 385 -15.03 -16.47 19.29
CA ARG A 385 -16.39 -16.81 19.76
C ARG A 385 -17.19 -17.63 18.74
N VAL A 386 -17.02 -17.38 17.44
CA VAL A 386 -17.73 -18.11 16.39
C VAL A 386 -17.01 -19.38 15.92
N GLY A 387 -15.88 -19.74 16.53
CA GLY A 387 -15.07 -20.92 16.17
C GLY A 387 -14.23 -20.72 14.91
N GLY A 388 -13.89 -19.47 14.59
CA GLY A 388 -13.08 -19.12 13.41
C GLY A 388 -11.63 -19.55 13.55
N ILE A 389 -11.07 -19.52 14.77
CA ILE A 389 -9.70 -19.99 15.03
C ILE A 389 -9.60 -21.49 14.70
N ASN A 390 -10.62 -22.29 15.01
CA ASN A 390 -10.57 -23.73 14.77
C ASN A 390 -10.67 -24.04 13.27
N ALA A 391 -11.43 -23.22 12.53
CA ALA A 391 -11.47 -23.27 11.08
C ALA A 391 -10.08 -22.99 10.47
N LEU A 392 -9.40 -21.94 10.94
CA LEU A 392 -8.05 -21.58 10.50
C LEU A 392 -7.03 -22.69 10.83
N VAL A 393 -7.08 -23.26 12.04
CA VAL A 393 -6.23 -24.39 12.46
C VAL A 393 -6.48 -25.62 11.59
N THR A 394 -7.74 -25.90 11.26
CA THR A 394 -8.10 -27.02 10.38
C THR A 394 -7.53 -26.80 8.97
N LEU A 395 -7.71 -25.61 8.40
CA LEU A 395 -7.16 -25.26 7.08
C LEU A 395 -5.63 -25.31 7.05
N ALA A 396 -4.95 -24.87 8.10
CA ALA A 396 -3.49 -24.99 8.20
C ALA A 396 -3.03 -26.44 8.06
N ARG A 397 -3.79 -27.40 8.61
CA ARG A 397 -3.48 -28.83 8.57
C ARG A 397 -3.86 -29.52 7.27
N THR A 398 -4.95 -29.09 6.63
CA THR A 398 -5.48 -29.78 5.44
C THR A 398 -5.03 -29.17 4.12
N SER A 399 -4.78 -27.87 4.09
CA SER A 399 -4.47 -27.14 2.86
C SER A 399 -3.00 -27.24 2.47
N GLN A 400 -2.73 -27.32 1.17
CA GLN A 400 -1.37 -27.23 0.60
C GLN A 400 -1.22 -26.07 -0.38
N HIS A 401 -2.28 -25.28 -0.60
CA HIS A 401 -2.26 -24.16 -1.52
C HIS A 401 -1.62 -22.92 -0.88
N GLU A 402 -0.62 -22.35 -1.56
CA GLU A 402 0.14 -21.18 -1.08
C GLU A 402 -0.77 -20.03 -0.64
N GLY A 403 -1.73 -19.65 -1.50
CA GLY A 403 -2.63 -18.54 -1.22
C GLY A 403 -3.50 -18.76 0.03
N VAL A 404 -3.90 -19.99 0.31
CA VAL A 404 -4.74 -20.31 1.49
C VAL A 404 -3.88 -20.33 2.74
N GLN A 405 -2.76 -21.07 2.72
CA GLN A 405 -1.83 -21.12 3.85
C GLN A 405 -1.30 -19.73 4.22
N LYS A 406 -1.04 -18.86 3.23
CA LYS A 406 -0.61 -17.48 3.46
C LYS A 406 -1.64 -16.66 4.23
N GLN A 407 -2.92 -16.71 3.84
CA GLN A 407 -3.95 -15.96 4.57
C GLN A 407 -4.16 -16.56 5.98
N VAL A 408 -4.14 -17.90 6.10
CA VAL A 408 -4.29 -18.58 7.39
C VAL A 408 -3.17 -18.21 8.35
N VAL A 409 -1.90 -18.22 7.92
CA VAL A 409 -0.78 -17.87 8.81
C VAL A 409 -0.81 -16.40 9.22
N LEU A 410 -1.24 -15.51 8.33
CA LEU A 410 -1.40 -14.08 8.64
C LEU A 410 -2.50 -13.85 9.69
N SER A 411 -3.67 -14.49 9.52
CA SER A 411 -4.75 -14.40 10.51
C SER A 411 -4.31 -14.96 11.87
N LEU A 412 -3.69 -16.15 11.90
CA LEU A 412 -3.19 -16.72 13.15
C LEU A 412 -2.10 -15.84 13.77
N GLY A 413 -1.21 -15.27 12.97
CA GLY A 413 -0.20 -14.33 13.42
C GLY A 413 -0.79 -13.10 14.10
N ASN A 414 -1.81 -12.48 13.50
CA ASN A 414 -2.50 -11.35 14.12
C ASN A 414 -3.13 -11.72 15.47
N VAL A 415 -3.76 -12.91 15.56
CA VAL A 415 -4.30 -13.42 16.83
C VAL A 415 -3.21 -13.53 17.90
N THR A 416 -1.98 -13.91 17.55
CA THR A 416 -0.88 -14.03 18.55
C THR A 416 -0.37 -12.69 19.09
N VAL A 417 -0.60 -11.57 18.37
CA VAL A 417 -0.04 -10.24 18.69
C VAL A 417 -1.04 -9.35 19.46
N CYS A 418 -2.27 -9.83 19.70
CA CYS A 418 -3.33 -9.10 20.40
C CYS A 418 -2.83 -8.45 21.71
N GLU A 419 -3.08 -7.15 21.89
CA GLU A 419 -2.52 -6.35 23.00
C GLU A 419 -3.12 -6.75 24.36
N ASP A 420 -4.38 -7.17 24.35
CA ASP A 420 -5.07 -7.67 25.54
C ASP A 420 -4.64 -9.13 25.82
N ARG A 421 -3.82 -9.28 26.87
CA ARG A 421 -3.23 -10.57 27.24
C ARG A 421 -4.26 -11.57 27.76
N ASP A 422 -5.31 -11.10 28.43
CA ASP A 422 -6.34 -11.99 28.96
C ASP A 422 -7.22 -12.53 27.83
N THR A 423 -7.43 -11.75 26.77
CA THR A 423 -8.15 -12.19 25.57
C THR A 423 -7.27 -13.06 24.67
N ASN A 424 -5.97 -12.77 24.56
CA ASN A 424 -5.00 -13.62 23.87
C ASN A 424 -4.92 -15.00 24.56
N ASP A 425 -4.81 -15.04 25.90
CA ASP A 425 -4.83 -16.28 26.68
C ASP A 425 -6.19 -17.00 26.60
N ALA A 426 -7.31 -16.27 26.50
CA ALA A 426 -8.63 -16.87 26.31
C ALA A 426 -8.82 -17.44 24.88
N ALA A 427 -8.35 -16.75 23.84
CA ALA A 427 -8.43 -17.18 22.45
C ALA A 427 -7.49 -18.35 22.16
N LEU A 428 -6.26 -18.31 22.69
CA LEU A 428 -5.29 -19.40 22.60
C LEU A 428 -5.61 -20.56 23.56
N GLY A 429 -6.22 -20.27 24.71
CA GLY A 429 -6.57 -21.25 25.74
C GLY A 429 -7.85 -22.03 25.47
N GLN A 430 -8.77 -21.51 24.65
CA GLN A 430 -9.99 -22.22 24.24
C GLN A 430 -9.76 -23.23 23.11
N GLU A 431 -8.72 -23.07 22.30
CA GLU A 431 -8.49 -23.91 21.13
C GLU A 431 -7.05 -24.47 21.07
N SER A 432 -6.92 -25.73 21.47
CA SER A 432 -5.66 -26.48 21.61
C SER A 432 -4.98 -26.86 20.28
N GLY A 433 -4.76 -25.91 19.37
CA GLY A 433 -4.18 -26.23 18.06
C GLY A 433 -3.49 -25.10 17.30
N VAL A 434 -3.54 -23.86 17.78
CA VAL A 434 -2.85 -22.74 17.11
C VAL A 434 -1.34 -22.95 17.08
N ILE A 435 -0.75 -23.35 18.22
CA ILE A 435 0.68 -23.64 18.31
C ILE A 435 1.05 -24.79 17.35
N ASP A 436 0.31 -25.89 17.36
CA ASP A 436 0.55 -27.02 16.45
C ASP A 436 0.44 -26.62 14.97
N ALA A 437 -0.54 -25.77 14.64
CA ALA A 437 -0.71 -25.24 13.29
C ALA A 437 0.46 -24.35 12.85
N LEU A 438 0.93 -23.45 13.72
CA LEU A 438 2.10 -22.61 13.43
C LEU A 438 3.37 -23.45 13.29
N VAL A 439 3.58 -24.45 14.16
CA VAL A 439 4.71 -25.39 14.06
C VAL A 439 4.67 -26.22 12.77
N LEU A 440 3.47 -26.59 12.29
CA LEU A 440 3.29 -27.23 10.99
C LEU A 440 3.65 -26.27 9.85
N LEU A 441 3.16 -25.03 9.88
CA LEU A 441 3.37 -24.03 8.82
C LEU A 441 4.84 -23.57 8.70
N VAL A 442 5.63 -23.62 9.78
CA VAL A 442 7.09 -23.46 9.73
C VAL A 442 7.77 -24.46 8.78
N ARG A 443 7.17 -25.64 8.59
CA ARG A 443 7.65 -26.69 7.67
C ARG A 443 7.05 -26.59 6.26
N SER A 444 6.33 -25.51 5.93
CA SER A 444 5.76 -25.29 4.60
C SER A 444 6.85 -25.23 3.51
N GLN A 445 6.51 -25.58 2.27
CA GLN A 445 7.42 -25.46 1.13
C GLN A 445 7.65 -24.00 0.67
N TYR A 446 6.88 -23.06 1.19
CA TYR A 446 6.87 -21.66 0.77
C TYR A 446 7.53 -20.74 1.80
N ASP A 447 8.60 -20.04 1.42
CA ASP A 447 9.37 -19.15 2.30
C ASP A 447 8.52 -18.07 2.97
N ALA A 448 7.58 -17.47 2.24
CA ALA A 448 6.69 -16.44 2.77
C ALA A 448 5.84 -16.97 3.93
N ILE A 449 5.35 -18.21 3.84
CA ILE A 449 4.54 -18.83 4.90
C ILE A 449 5.42 -19.21 6.09
N ARG A 450 6.61 -19.77 5.83
CA ARG A 450 7.59 -20.10 6.88
C ARG A 450 7.99 -18.86 7.69
N GLN A 451 8.16 -17.73 7.02
CA GLN A 451 8.54 -16.45 7.63
C GLN A 451 7.46 -15.96 8.60
N GLU A 452 6.21 -15.87 8.15
CA GLU A 452 5.11 -15.40 8.99
C GLU A 452 4.83 -16.37 10.14
N ALA A 453 4.97 -17.69 9.92
CA ALA A 453 4.82 -18.68 10.99
C ALA A 453 5.93 -18.54 12.06
N ALA A 454 7.19 -18.39 11.64
CA ALA A 454 8.31 -18.18 12.57
C ALA A 454 8.18 -16.86 13.34
N LYS A 455 7.69 -15.80 12.69
CA LYS A 455 7.38 -14.51 13.31
C LYS A 455 6.29 -14.65 14.38
N ALA A 456 5.18 -15.32 14.07
CA ALA A 456 4.11 -15.58 15.03
C ALA A 456 4.60 -16.38 16.26
N LEU A 457 5.41 -17.43 16.03
CA LEU A 457 6.02 -18.20 17.13
C LEU A 457 6.96 -17.34 17.98
N ARG A 458 7.79 -16.48 17.35
CA ARG A 458 8.68 -15.55 18.08
C ARG A 458 7.90 -14.62 19.01
N TYR A 459 6.71 -14.15 18.60
CA TYR A 459 5.84 -13.35 19.47
C TYR A 459 5.30 -14.16 20.65
N LEU A 460 4.79 -15.37 20.41
CA LEU A 460 4.31 -16.25 21.49
C LEU A 460 5.40 -16.58 22.51
N LEU A 461 6.66 -16.71 22.05
CA LEU A 461 7.82 -16.97 22.90
C LEU A 461 8.26 -15.77 23.76
N ALA A 462 7.62 -14.61 23.62
CA ALA A 462 7.80 -13.53 24.59
C ALA A 462 7.28 -13.92 25.99
N ASP A 463 6.28 -14.82 26.08
CA ASP A 463 5.84 -15.42 27.34
C ASP A 463 6.47 -16.81 27.55
N LEU A 464 7.11 -17.00 28.69
CA LEU A 464 7.76 -18.24 29.09
C LEU A 464 6.81 -19.42 29.25
N LYS A 465 5.53 -19.17 29.55
CA LYS A 465 4.54 -20.24 29.64
C LYS A 465 4.41 -20.99 28.30
N ASN A 466 4.53 -20.27 27.19
CA ASN A 466 4.38 -20.82 25.84
C ASN A 466 5.60 -21.63 25.39
N HIS A 467 6.77 -21.42 26.00
CA HIS A 467 8.01 -22.14 25.64
C HIS A 467 7.83 -23.65 25.74
N LYS A 468 7.19 -24.10 26.82
CA LYS A 468 6.93 -25.53 27.04
C LYS A 468 5.90 -26.08 26.05
N CYS A 469 4.84 -25.34 25.77
CA CYS A 469 3.79 -25.75 24.83
C CYS A 469 4.34 -25.87 23.40
N ILE A 470 5.14 -24.89 22.96
CA ILE A 470 5.80 -24.89 21.65
C ILE A 470 6.80 -26.04 21.53
N ALA A 471 7.59 -26.31 22.59
CA ALA A 471 8.49 -27.44 22.61
C ALA A 471 7.74 -28.79 22.52
N LEU A 472 6.65 -28.96 23.27
CA LEU A 472 5.82 -30.18 23.23
C LEU A 472 5.16 -30.42 21.87
N ALA A 473 4.84 -29.35 21.13
CA ALA A 473 4.31 -29.44 19.77
C ALA A 473 5.38 -29.78 18.70
N GLY A 474 6.64 -30.00 19.10
CA GLY A 474 7.75 -30.27 18.18
C GLY A 474 8.28 -29.02 17.47
N GLY A 475 8.13 -27.86 18.12
CA GLY A 475 8.56 -26.56 17.59
C GLY A 475 10.08 -26.37 17.58
N VAL A 476 10.82 -27.03 18.47
CA VAL A 476 12.29 -26.97 18.49
C VAL A 476 12.84 -27.59 17.21
N GLU A 477 12.41 -28.80 16.89
CA GLU A 477 12.81 -29.55 15.69
C GLU A 477 12.38 -28.80 14.42
N ALA A 478 11.20 -28.18 14.43
CA ALA A 478 10.69 -27.39 13.29
C ALA A 478 11.56 -26.15 13.02
N LEU A 479 11.88 -25.39 14.06
CA LEU A 479 12.67 -24.15 13.93
C LEU A 479 14.15 -24.43 13.65
N VAL A 480 14.71 -25.53 14.17
CA VAL A 480 16.05 -25.97 13.81
C VAL A 480 16.12 -26.39 12.34
N ALA A 481 15.15 -27.18 11.86
CA ALA A 481 15.05 -27.53 10.43
C ALA A 481 14.85 -26.28 9.54
N LEU A 482 14.11 -25.28 10.02
CA LEU A 482 13.99 -23.99 9.34
C LEU A 482 15.35 -23.29 9.22
N ALA A 483 16.07 -23.14 10.34
CA ALA A 483 17.38 -22.50 10.37
C ALA A 483 18.41 -23.20 9.47
N GLN A 484 18.36 -24.55 9.40
CA GLN A 484 19.21 -25.34 8.51
C GLN A 484 18.89 -25.15 7.03
N SER A 485 17.60 -24.99 6.67
CA SER A 485 17.16 -24.89 5.28
C SER A 485 17.09 -23.46 4.73
N CYS A 486 17.13 -22.43 5.58
CA CYS A 486 16.95 -21.03 5.18
C CYS A 486 18.26 -20.27 4.85
N SER A 487 19.42 -20.95 4.78
CA SER A 487 20.72 -20.31 4.52
C SER A 487 20.80 -19.53 3.21
N ASN A 488 20.03 -19.94 2.19
CA ASN A 488 19.92 -19.25 0.90
C ASN A 488 18.60 -18.47 0.73
N ALA A 489 17.77 -18.39 1.76
CA ALA A 489 16.47 -17.72 1.71
C ALA A 489 16.58 -16.20 1.96
N SER A 490 15.43 -15.53 2.08
CA SER A 490 15.41 -14.09 2.40
C SER A 490 16.08 -13.81 3.75
N PRO A 491 16.78 -12.67 3.91
CA PRO A 491 17.36 -12.29 5.20
C PRO A 491 16.30 -12.16 6.31
N SER A 492 15.06 -11.76 5.95
CA SER A 492 13.96 -11.70 6.91
C SER A 492 13.58 -13.09 7.45
N LEU A 493 13.53 -14.13 6.60
CA LEU A 493 13.27 -15.49 7.08
C LEU A 493 14.39 -15.99 8.00
N GLN A 494 15.65 -15.73 7.64
CA GLN A 494 16.81 -16.08 8.46
C GLN A 494 16.76 -15.43 9.84
N GLU A 495 16.44 -14.14 9.89
CA GLU A 495 16.29 -13.38 11.14
C GLU A 495 15.13 -13.93 11.98
N MET A 496 13.97 -14.22 11.38
CA MET A 496 12.83 -14.79 12.12
C MET A 496 13.15 -16.18 12.69
N ALA A 497 13.85 -17.03 11.93
CA ALA A 497 14.27 -18.35 12.39
C ALA A 497 15.26 -18.26 13.56
N ALA A 498 16.33 -17.46 13.43
CA ALA A 498 17.31 -17.24 14.48
C ALA A 498 16.67 -16.60 15.71
N GLY A 499 15.77 -15.63 15.52
CA GLY A 499 15.09 -14.92 16.60
C GLY A 499 14.13 -15.82 17.39
N ALA A 500 13.40 -16.72 16.72
CA ALA A 500 12.55 -17.70 17.39
C ALA A 500 13.39 -18.71 18.21
N LEU A 501 14.51 -19.19 17.65
CA LEU A 501 15.44 -20.07 18.37
C LEU A 501 16.08 -19.39 19.58
N TRP A 502 16.48 -18.13 19.45
CA TRP A 502 16.99 -17.32 20.55
C TRP A 502 15.98 -17.20 21.70
N ARG A 503 14.71 -16.95 21.37
CA ARG A 503 13.68 -16.86 22.42
C ARG A 503 13.45 -18.21 23.10
N LEU A 504 13.47 -19.32 22.36
CA LEU A 504 13.36 -20.67 22.93
C LEU A 504 14.56 -21.05 23.82
N SER A 505 15.77 -20.57 23.53
CA SER A 505 16.98 -20.94 24.26
C SER A 505 17.09 -20.35 25.67
N ASP A 506 16.17 -19.45 26.08
CA ASP A 506 16.11 -18.95 27.46
C ASP A 506 15.85 -20.07 28.48
N SER A 507 15.13 -21.13 28.07
CA SER A 507 14.92 -22.33 28.89
C SER A 507 16.05 -23.35 28.72
N GLU A 508 16.61 -23.83 29.83
CA GLU A 508 17.66 -24.88 29.84
C GLU A 508 17.25 -26.12 29.03
N THR A 509 16.02 -26.60 29.21
CA THR A 509 15.53 -27.80 28.53
C THR A 509 15.49 -27.63 27.02
N ASN A 510 15.03 -26.47 26.54
CA ASN A 510 14.96 -26.14 25.13
C ASN A 510 16.35 -25.87 24.56
N SER A 511 17.21 -25.18 25.30
CA SER A 511 18.59 -24.89 24.94
C SER A 511 19.39 -26.17 24.64
N LEU A 512 19.26 -27.19 25.52
CA LEU A 512 19.87 -28.50 25.30
C LEU A 512 19.24 -29.26 24.12
N ALA A 513 17.93 -29.13 23.90
CA ALA A 513 17.24 -29.73 22.77
C ALA A 513 17.68 -29.12 21.43
N ILE A 514 17.75 -27.77 21.33
CA ILE A 514 18.25 -27.05 20.15
C ILE A 514 19.66 -27.55 19.78
N ALA A 515 20.53 -27.72 20.77
CA ALA A 515 21.86 -28.26 20.55
C ALA A 515 21.86 -29.70 20.04
N ARG A 516 20.95 -30.56 20.54
CA ARG A 516 20.84 -31.97 20.12
C ARG A 516 20.35 -32.13 18.69
N GLU A 517 19.46 -31.25 18.25
CA GLU A 517 18.91 -31.24 16.89
C GLU A 517 19.85 -30.60 15.84
N GLY A 518 21.05 -30.17 16.25
CA GLY A 518 22.01 -29.52 15.35
C GLY A 518 21.69 -28.05 15.05
N GLY A 519 20.98 -27.37 15.96
CA GLY A 519 20.66 -25.95 15.85
C GLY A 519 21.88 -25.03 16.02
N ILE A 520 22.91 -25.46 16.76
CA ILE A 520 24.14 -24.69 16.97
C ILE A 520 24.88 -24.47 15.64
N ALA A 521 25.20 -25.54 14.92
CA ALA A 521 25.78 -25.46 13.58
C ALA A 521 24.99 -24.55 12.62
N ALA A 522 23.65 -24.65 12.63
CA ALA A 522 22.79 -23.80 11.81
C ALA A 522 22.89 -22.32 12.19
N LEU A 523 22.89 -22.00 13.48
CA LEU A 523 23.06 -20.62 13.97
C LEU A 523 24.46 -20.08 13.68
N ILE A 524 25.50 -20.91 13.70
CA ILE A 524 26.86 -20.52 13.29
C ILE A 524 26.86 -20.13 11.81
N THR A 525 26.24 -20.92 10.93
CA THR A 525 26.10 -20.56 9.51
C THR A 525 25.34 -19.25 9.32
N LEU A 526 24.26 -19.02 10.07
CA LEU A 526 23.51 -17.75 10.01
C LEU A 526 24.33 -16.56 10.54
N ALA A 527 25.22 -16.77 11.51
CA ALA A 527 26.12 -15.75 12.04
C ALA A 527 27.19 -15.29 11.01
N GLU A 528 27.45 -16.07 9.97
CA GLU A 528 28.33 -15.69 8.85
C GLU A 528 27.62 -14.84 7.78
N SER A 529 26.31 -14.58 7.93
CA SER A 529 25.54 -13.77 6.99
C SER A 529 26.08 -12.34 6.89
N GLN A 530 26.09 -11.81 5.67
CA GLN A 530 26.47 -10.42 5.40
C GLN A 530 25.39 -9.42 5.85
N THR A 531 24.21 -9.90 6.22
CA THR A 531 23.12 -9.04 6.70
C THR A 531 23.26 -8.80 8.20
N THR A 532 23.35 -7.53 8.59
CA THR A 532 23.51 -7.09 9.98
C THR A 532 22.50 -7.71 10.93
N GLU A 533 21.21 -7.65 10.60
CA GLU A 533 20.14 -8.16 11.47
C GLU A 533 20.20 -9.67 11.66
N VAL A 534 20.61 -10.42 10.63
CA VAL A 534 20.71 -11.88 10.69
C VAL A 534 21.84 -12.31 11.60
N HIS A 535 23.07 -11.83 11.36
CA HIS A 535 24.20 -12.25 12.19
C HIS A 535 24.08 -11.72 13.62
N LYS A 536 23.45 -10.55 13.83
CA LYS A 536 23.17 -10.01 15.16
C LYS A 536 22.25 -10.96 15.93
N THR A 537 21.13 -11.34 15.32
CA THR A 537 20.14 -12.23 15.94
C THR A 537 20.71 -13.63 16.17
N ALA A 538 21.53 -14.14 15.23
CA ALA A 538 22.22 -15.42 15.40
C ALA A 538 23.24 -15.37 16.55
N ALA A 539 24.01 -14.28 16.70
CA ALA A 539 24.92 -14.08 17.82
C ALA A 539 24.17 -14.02 19.17
N MET A 540 22.98 -13.41 19.20
CA MET A 540 22.11 -13.41 20.40
C MET A 540 21.66 -14.83 20.78
N ALA A 541 21.29 -15.65 19.80
CA ALA A 541 20.96 -17.06 20.02
C ALA A 541 22.16 -17.84 20.55
N LEU A 542 23.33 -17.68 19.95
CA LEU A 542 24.57 -18.34 20.38
C LEU A 542 24.99 -17.92 21.79
N TYR A 543 24.85 -16.64 22.15
CA TYR A 543 25.04 -16.14 23.51
C TYR A 543 24.14 -16.87 24.51
N SER A 544 22.84 -16.96 24.21
CA SER A 544 21.87 -17.61 25.09
C SER A 544 22.15 -19.12 25.22
N LEU A 545 22.58 -19.79 24.16
CA LEU A 545 22.99 -21.19 24.20
C LEU A 545 24.29 -21.40 24.99
N ALA A 546 25.28 -20.51 24.84
CA ALA A 546 26.55 -20.54 25.55
C ALA A 546 26.40 -20.32 27.06
N ALA A 547 25.25 -19.81 27.53
CA ALA A 547 24.97 -19.72 28.96
C ALA A 547 24.92 -21.10 29.65
N TYR A 548 24.77 -22.19 28.90
CA TYR A 548 24.69 -23.56 29.41
C TYR A 548 25.96 -24.35 29.08
N PRO A 549 26.73 -24.86 30.07
CA PRO A 549 28.03 -25.48 29.85
C PRO A 549 28.08 -26.62 28.80
N PRO A 550 27.09 -27.54 28.72
CA PRO A 550 27.13 -28.61 27.70
C PRO A 550 27.10 -28.09 26.26
N ASN A 551 26.52 -26.91 26.04
CA ASN A 551 26.44 -26.30 24.71
C ASN A 551 27.73 -25.59 24.32
N VAL A 552 28.54 -25.13 25.29
CA VAL A 552 29.83 -24.48 25.04
C VAL A 552 30.76 -25.40 24.24
N LEU A 553 30.84 -26.68 24.62
CA LEU A 553 31.64 -27.68 23.91
C LEU A 553 31.16 -27.86 22.47
N ARG A 554 29.85 -27.94 22.26
CA ARG A 554 29.28 -28.07 20.92
C ARG A 554 29.53 -26.85 20.04
N ILE A 555 29.40 -25.64 20.60
CA ILE A 555 29.74 -24.40 19.87
C ILE A 555 31.23 -24.41 19.47
N PHE A 556 32.11 -24.96 20.31
CA PHE A 556 33.52 -25.11 19.96
C PHE A 556 33.74 -26.14 18.85
N GLU A 557 33.19 -27.35 18.99
CA GLU A 557 33.31 -28.45 18.02
C GLU A 557 32.74 -28.09 16.64
N ASP A 558 31.62 -27.36 16.59
CA ASP A 558 30.97 -26.89 15.36
C ASP A 558 31.70 -25.69 14.71
N GLY A 559 32.82 -25.22 15.28
CA GLY A 559 33.61 -24.11 14.73
C GLY A 559 33.02 -22.72 14.98
N GLY A 560 32.20 -22.56 16.02
CA GLY A 560 31.54 -21.31 16.35
C GLY A 560 32.47 -20.22 16.88
N VAL A 561 33.60 -20.57 17.50
CA VAL A 561 34.54 -19.59 18.06
C VAL A 561 35.17 -18.69 16.99
N PRO A 562 35.75 -19.20 15.89
CA PRO A 562 36.21 -18.37 14.78
C PRO A 562 35.14 -17.42 14.23
N VAL A 563 33.90 -17.90 14.10
CA VAL A 563 32.77 -17.09 13.59
C VAL A 563 32.42 -15.96 14.56
N LEU A 564 32.31 -16.25 15.86
CA LEU A 564 32.06 -15.23 16.88
C LEU A 564 33.20 -14.20 16.94
N ILE A 565 34.46 -14.61 16.80
CA ILE A 565 35.60 -13.70 16.69
C ILE A 565 35.45 -12.76 15.49
N ASN A 566 35.00 -13.27 14.34
CA ASN A 566 34.75 -12.46 13.15
C ASN A 566 33.57 -11.49 13.36
N VAL A 567 32.49 -11.92 14.03
CA VAL A 567 31.34 -11.07 14.38
C VAL A 567 31.74 -9.94 15.34
N CYS A 568 32.70 -10.18 16.25
CA CYS A 568 33.31 -9.13 17.09
C CYS A 568 34.04 -8.04 16.28
N SER A 569 34.31 -8.26 14.99
CA SER A 569 34.89 -7.26 14.08
C SER A 569 33.86 -6.70 13.07
N SER A 570 32.56 -6.99 13.25
CA SER A 570 31.48 -6.50 12.38
C SER A 570 31.26 -4.99 12.52
N MET A 571 30.36 -4.39 11.72
CA MET A 571 30.03 -2.95 11.86
C MET A 571 28.95 -2.66 12.93
N SER A 572 28.25 -3.67 13.44
CA SER A 572 27.18 -3.49 14.42
C SER A 572 27.72 -3.62 15.84
N GLU A 573 27.63 -2.54 16.62
CA GLU A 573 28.03 -2.53 18.03
C GLU A 573 27.28 -3.59 18.85
N MET A 574 26.00 -3.81 18.57
CA MET A 574 25.19 -4.84 19.23
C MET A 574 25.63 -6.25 18.85
N ALA A 575 25.93 -6.51 17.57
CA ALA A 575 26.45 -7.81 17.16
C ALA A 575 27.84 -8.09 17.78
N GLN A 576 28.72 -7.08 17.81
CA GLN A 576 30.02 -7.17 18.49
C GLN A 576 29.85 -7.46 19.99
N PHE A 577 28.92 -6.76 20.65
CA PHE A 577 28.62 -6.93 22.07
C PHE A 577 28.12 -8.36 22.38
N MET A 578 27.21 -8.88 21.57
CA MET A 578 26.65 -10.23 21.73
C MET A 578 27.68 -11.33 21.49
N ALA A 579 28.50 -11.19 20.44
CA ALA A 579 29.57 -12.13 20.17
C ALA A 579 30.64 -12.10 21.28
N ALA A 580 30.97 -10.93 21.81
CA ALA A 580 31.90 -10.78 22.93
C ALA A 580 31.35 -11.44 24.20
N LEU A 581 30.05 -11.27 24.50
CA LEU A 581 29.38 -11.94 25.62
C LEU A 581 29.42 -13.47 25.47
N ALA A 582 29.11 -14.00 24.28
CA ALA A 582 29.18 -15.43 24.00
C ALA A 582 30.60 -15.98 24.22
N LEU A 583 31.62 -15.33 23.65
CA LEU A 583 33.02 -15.74 23.81
C LEU A 583 33.47 -15.71 25.27
N VAL A 584 33.10 -14.67 26.01
CA VAL A 584 33.40 -14.57 27.44
C VAL A 584 32.76 -15.70 28.23
N HIS A 585 31.50 -16.06 27.95
CA HIS A 585 30.84 -17.18 28.63
C HIS A 585 31.55 -18.49 28.39
N MET A 586 31.96 -18.73 27.13
CA MET A 586 32.67 -19.94 26.76
C MET A 586 34.03 -20.06 27.49
N PHE A 587 34.78 -18.95 27.60
CA PHE A 587 36.13 -18.95 28.16
C PHE A 587 36.21 -18.68 29.68
N HIS A 588 35.15 -18.13 30.31
CA HIS A 588 35.12 -17.87 31.75
C HIS A 588 34.58 -19.07 32.56
N ASP A 589 33.50 -19.72 32.09
CA ASP A 589 32.78 -20.74 32.87
C ASP A 589 32.90 -22.17 32.29
N GLY A 590 33.22 -22.34 31.00
CA GLY A 590 32.80 -23.55 30.27
C GLY A 590 33.84 -24.64 29.99
N MET A 591 35.13 -24.31 29.85
CA MET A 591 36.09 -25.27 29.26
C MET A 591 37.24 -25.73 30.16
N ASP A 592 37.51 -25.08 31.30
CA ASP A 592 38.60 -25.51 32.20
C ASP A 592 38.31 -26.87 32.87
N GLU A 593 37.03 -27.26 33.04
CA GLU A 593 36.64 -28.57 33.57
C GLU A 593 36.65 -29.71 32.53
N TYR A 594 36.45 -29.41 31.24
CA TYR A 594 36.29 -30.42 30.18
C TYR A 594 37.53 -30.63 29.31
N ALA A 595 38.41 -29.62 29.18
CA ALA A 595 39.67 -29.74 28.45
C ALA A 595 40.70 -30.68 29.12
N MET A 596 40.42 -31.17 30.34
CA MET A 596 41.38 -31.91 31.18
C MET A 596 41.04 -33.40 31.39
N VAL A 597 40.01 -33.95 30.73
CA VAL A 597 39.52 -35.31 31.02
C VAL A 597 40.04 -36.38 30.04
N GLY A 598 40.70 -36.02 28.94
CA GLY A 598 41.28 -36.97 27.98
C GLY A 598 42.82 -36.95 27.96
N SER A 599 43.45 -38.13 28.00
CA SER A 599 44.91 -38.29 27.90
C SER A 599 45.37 -38.62 26.47
N SER A 600 44.74 -38.04 25.44
CA SER A 600 45.04 -38.33 24.03
C SER A 600 45.82 -37.19 23.35
N VAL A 601 46.41 -37.49 22.20
CA VAL A 601 47.13 -36.51 21.36
C VAL A 601 46.17 -35.46 20.77
N GLU A 602 44.90 -35.83 20.55
CA GLU A 602 43.84 -34.90 20.11
C GLU A 602 43.54 -33.86 21.18
N ASP A 603 43.54 -34.25 22.47
CA ASP A 603 43.31 -33.33 23.59
C ASP A 603 44.40 -32.24 23.69
N SER A 604 45.65 -32.59 23.39
CA SER A 604 46.76 -31.63 23.35
C SER A 604 46.67 -30.63 22.19
N LEU A 605 46.20 -31.08 21.02
CA LEU A 605 45.97 -30.20 19.86
C LEU A 605 44.78 -29.28 20.10
N MET A 606 43.68 -29.81 20.67
CA MET A 606 42.50 -29.04 21.02
C MET A 606 42.80 -27.99 22.09
N SER A 607 43.61 -28.32 23.10
CA SER A 607 44.09 -27.36 24.09
C SER A 607 44.92 -26.21 23.47
N PHE A 608 45.78 -26.51 22.48
CA PHE A 608 46.55 -25.49 21.77
C PHE A 608 45.67 -24.58 20.90
N VAL A 609 44.72 -25.16 20.16
CA VAL A 609 43.75 -24.40 19.34
C VAL A 609 42.89 -23.52 20.23
N PHE A 610 42.36 -24.07 21.33
CA PHE A 610 41.59 -23.34 22.32
C PHE A 610 42.34 -22.14 22.89
N GLU A 611 43.60 -22.31 23.31
CA GLU A 611 44.39 -21.19 23.84
C GLU A 611 44.73 -20.13 22.77
N LYS A 612 44.91 -20.54 21.51
CA LYS A 612 45.09 -19.60 20.39
C LYS A 612 43.82 -18.79 20.14
N GLU A 613 42.67 -19.45 20.09
CA GLU A 613 41.37 -18.81 19.84
C GLU A 613 40.94 -17.93 21.01
N LYS A 614 41.18 -18.36 22.26
CA LYS A 614 40.97 -17.56 23.48
C LYS A 614 41.75 -16.25 23.44
N LYS A 615 43.03 -16.30 23.06
CA LYS A 615 43.86 -15.09 22.91
C LYS A 615 43.33 -14.16 21.83
N LEU A 616 42.91 -14.70 20.69
CA LEU A 616 42.36 -13.91 19.60
C LEU A 616 41.00 -13.28 19.98
N ALA A 617 40.13 -14.04 20.65
CA ALA A 617 38.87 -13.55 21.18
C ALA A 617 39.08 -12.41 22.17
N PHE A 618 39.98 -12.58 23.15
CA PHE A 618 40.28 -11.53 24.12
C PHE A 618 40.87 -10.28 23.46
N MET A 619 41.72 -10.44 22.44
CA MET A 619 42.25 -9.32 21.66
C MET A 619 41.13 -8.56 20.93
N GLN A 620 40.16 -9.26 20.32
CA GLN A 620 39.02 -8.60 19.66
C GLN A 620 38.10 -7.90 20.66
N ILE A 621 37.87 -8.50 21.83
CA ILE A 621 37.09 -7.88 22.91
C ILE A 621 37.79 -6.62 23.43
N GLU A 622 39.11 -6.65 23.59
CA GLU A 622 39.89 -5.45 23.94
C GLU A 622 39.77 -4.36 22.87
N ASN A 623 39.91 -4.72 21.59
CA ASN A 623 39.75 -3.78 20.48
C ASN A 623 38.35 -3.15 20.46
N PHE A 624 37.31 -3.96 20.68
CA PHE A 624 35.93 -3.50 20.78
C PHE A 624 35.76 -2.52 21.94
N MET A 625 36.24 -2.84 23.14
CA MET A 625 36.14 -1.91 24.28
C MET A 625 36.95 -0.62 24.06
N ALA A 626 38.06 -0.71 23.33
CA ALA A 626 38.91 0.44 23.04
C ALA A 626 38.21 1.48 22.15
N THR A 627 37.24 1.09 21.31
CA THR A 627 36.49 2.06 20.48
C THR A 627 35.76 3.09 21.34
N PHE A 628 35.15 2.66 22.44
CA PHE A 628 34.47 3.53 23.42
C PHE A 628 35.46 4.31 24.29
N ALA A 629 36.64 3.75 24.55
CA ALA A 629 37.69 4.44 25.30
C ALA A 629 38.37 5.55 24.47
N MET A 630 38.32 5.47 23.14
CA MET A 630 38.86 6.47 22.23
C MET A 630 37.94 7.66 21.98
N THR A 631 36.71 7.64 22.50
CA THR A 631 35.79 8.77 22.37
C THR A 631 36.29 9.99 23.17
N HIS A 632 36.13 11.18 22.59
CA HIS A 632 36.69 12.42 23.15
C HIS A 632 36.15 12.69 24.56
N GLY A 633 37.05 12.74 25.55
CA GLY A 633 36.70 13.01 26.95
C GLY A 633 36.60 11.78 27.86
N PHE A 634 36.70 10.55 27.33
CA PHE A 634 36.62 9.33 28.16
C PHE A 634 37.68 9.30 29.26
N TYR A 635 38.95 9.51 28.92
CA TYR A 635 40.03 9.55 29.92
C TYR A 635 39.95 10.77 30.86
N ALA A 636 39.23 11.83 30.51
CA ALA A 636 39.00 12.96 31.41
C ALA A 636 38.07 12.58 32.59
N ALA A 637 37.26 11.51 32.43
CA ALA A 637 36.42 10.95 33.48
C ALA A 637 37.23 10.31 34.64
N SER A 638 38.55 10.11 34.47
CA SER A 638 39.48 9.72 35.54
C SER A 638 39.46 10.67 36.74
N SER A 639 39.10 11.94 36.52
CA SER A 639 38.97 12.99 37.53
C SER A 639 37.73 12.83 38.44
N SER A 640 36.84 11.88 38.13
CA SER A 640 35.55 11.67 38.82
C SER A 640 34.59 12.86 38.80
N SER A 641 34.78 13.84 37.90
CA SER A 641 33.81 14.91 37.69
C SER A 641 32.48 14.34 37.17
N LEU A 642 31.36 14.74 37.78
CA LEU A 642 30.02 14.27 37.42
C LEU A 642 29.69 14.51 35.93
N ALA A 643 30.08 15.67 35.40
CA ALA A 643 29.87 15.99 33.99
C ALA A 643 30.67 15.07 33.06
N MET A 644 31.93 14.77 33.40
CA MET A 644 32.79 13.91 32.59
C MET A 644 32.37 12.43 32.67
N LEU A 645 31.89 11.96 33.83
CA LEU A 645 31.32 10.61 33.97
C LEU A 645 30.01 10.46 33.20
N THR A 646 29.20 11.52 33.09
CA THR A 646 27.98 11.51 32.27
C THR A 646 28.33 11.45 30.79
N GLN A 647 29.26 12.29 30.34
CA GLN A 647 29.72 12.29 28.96
C GLN A 647 30.34 10.95 28.55
N ALA A 648 31.15 10.33 29.42
CA ALA A 648 31.71 9.01 29.20
C ALA A 648 30.66 7.88 29.20
N ALA A 649 29.56 8.05 29.94
CA ALA A 649 28.43 7.11 29.95
C ALA A 649 27.64 7.18 28.64
N GLU A 650 27.37 8.40 28.16
CA GLU A 650 26.68 8.65 26.88
C GLU A 650 27.51 8.17 25.69
N SER A 651 28.82 8.40 25.70
CA SER A 651 29.71 7.92 24.62
C SER A 651 29.87 6.41 24.59
N ALA A 652 29.61 5.73 25.70
CA ALA A 652 29.72 4.28 25.82
C ALA A 652 28.39 3.56 25.56
N LEU A 653 27.28 4.27 25.35
CA LEU A 653 25.94 3.69 25.27
C LEU A 653 25.73 2.90 23.98
N ILE A 654 25.39 1.62 24.13
CA ILE A 654 24.80 0.81 23.05
C ILE A 654 23.29 0.82 23.27
N VAL A 655 22.57 1.60 22.46
CA VAL A 655 21.13 1.88 22.65
C VAL A 655 20.30 0.58 22.76
N GLU A 656 20.58 -0.40 21.90
CA GLU A 656 19.83 -1.66 21.82
C GLU A 656 20.00 -2.56 23.06
N VAL A 657 21.04 -2.37 23.88
CA VAL A 657 21.29 -3.19 25.08
C VAL A 657 20.28 -2.90 26.19
N GLY A 658 19.69 -1.70 26.21
CA GLY A 658 18.68 -1.31 27.20
C GLY A 658 17.40 -2.15 27.17
N GLU A 659 17.17 -2.87 26.06
CA GLU A 659 16.01 -3.76 25.85
C GLU A 659 16.28 -5.21 26.28
N LEU A 660 17.52 -5.55 26.67
CA LEU A 660 17.88 -6.91 27.07
C LEU A 660 17.54 -7.18 28.54
N LEU A 661 16.68 -8.16 28.79
CA LEU A 661 16.47 -8.68 30.14
C LEU A 661 17.54 -9.74 30.49
N CYS A 662 18.69 -9.32 31.01
CA CYS A 662 19.73 -10.25 31.47
C CYS A 662 19.38 -10.86 32.84
N ARG A 663 18.93 -12.13 32.85
CA ARG A 663 18.59 -12.89 34.08
C ARG A 663 19.80 -13.51 34.79
N GLU A 664 20.93 -13.61 34.10
CA GLU A 664 22.17 -14.22 34.60
C GLU A 664 22.78 -13.52 35.82
N PHE A 665 22.29 -12.33 36.13
CA PHE A 665 22.64 -11.66 37.36
C PHE A 665 22.25 -12.48 38.61
N VAL A 666 21.17 -13.25 38.52
CA VAL A 666 20.76 -14.20 39.56
C VAL A 666 21.83 -15.29 39.79
N ASN A 667 22.63 -15.58 38.76
CA ASN A 667 23.67 -16.61 38.80
C ASN A 667 25.06 -16.07 39.20
N GLY A 668 25.21 -14.75 39.41
CA GLY A 668 26.45 -14.14 39.94
C GLY A 668 27.64 -14.07 38.97
N ARG A 669 27.47 -14.42 37.69
CA ARG A 669 28.56 -14.55 36.70
C ARG A 669 29.31 -13.25 36.40
N PHE A 670 28.61 -12.15 36.19
CA PHE A 670 29.28 -10.87 35.98
C PHE A 670 30.14 -10.48 37.19
N LEU A 671 29.73 -10.85 38.41
CA LEU A 671 30.53 -10.60 39.61
C LEU A 671 31.75 -11.53 39.73
N SER A 672 31.71 -12.75 39.21
CA SER A 672 32.92 -13.59 39.12
C SER A 672 33.91 -13.02 38.10
N MET A 673 33.43 -12.48 36.97
CA MET A 673 34.31 -11.81 36.00
C MET A 673 35.06 -10.64 36.61
N LEU A 674 34.41 -9.81 37.44
CA LEU A 674 35.05 -8.71 38.17
C LEU A 674 36.16 -9.18 39.13
N ARG A 675 36.06 -10.43 39.61
CA ARG A 675 37.04 -11.06 40.52
C ARG A 675 38.10 -11.87 39.80
N SER A 676 37.97 -12.09 38.49
CA SER A 676 38.93 -12.84 37.67
C SER A 676 40.34 -12.23 37.72
N GLN A 677 41.39 -12.96 37.35
CA GLN A 677 42.73 -12.37 37.22
C GLN A 677 42.94 -11.68 35.86
N SER A 678 42.11 -12.00 34.85
CA SER A 678 42.22 -11.45 33.50
C SER A 678 41.78 -9.98 33.47
N PRO A 679 42.61 -9.05 32.95
CA PRO A 679 42.22 -7.65 32.80
C PRO A 679 41.06 -7.49 31.83
N VAL A 680 41.01 -8.30 30.76
CA VAL A 680 39.95 -8.27 29.73
C VAL A 680 38.59 -8.59 30.34
N LEU A 681 38.52 -9.68 31.10
CA LEU A 681 37.27 -10.14 31.74
C LEU A 681 36.79 -9.13 32.79
N LYS A 682 37.70 -8.49 33.53
CA LYS A 682 37.33 -7.40 34.44
C LYS A 682 36.73 -6.22 33.68
N THR A 683 37.45 -5.70 32.68
CA THR A 683 37.02 -4.51 31.94
C THR A 683 35.70 -4.76 31.23
N PHE A 684 35.57 -5.90 30.55
CA PHE A 684 34.34 -6.27 29.84
C PHE A 684 33.19 -6.53 30.82
N GLY A 685 33.44 -7.21 31.94
CA GLY A 685 32.42 -7.45 32.97
C GLY A 685 31.84 -6.15 33.53
N VAL A 686 32.68 -5.14 33.80
CA VAL A 686 32.17 -3.83 34.22
C VAL A 686 31.47 -3.10 33.08
N PHE A 687 31.98 -3.20 31.85
CA PHE A 687 31.37 -2.59 30.68
C PHE A 687 29.95 -3.11 30.43
N VAL A 688 29.72 -4.42 30.57
CA VAL A 688 28.37 -5.01 30.51
C VAL A 688 27.47 -4.43 31.61
N LEU A 689 27.96 -4.36 32.85
CA LEU A 689 27.20 -3.76 33.95
C LEU A 689 26.90 -2.27 33.73
N LEU A 690 27.80 -1.54 33.05
CA LEU A 690 27.55 -0.19 32.61
C LEU A 690 26.35 -0.15 31.68
N GLN A 691 26.36 -0.92 30.58
CA GLN A 691 25.26 -0.92 29.61
C GLN A 691 23.90 -1.24 30.25
N LEU A 692 23.85 -2.21 31.16
CA LEU A 692 22.62 -2.61 31.86
C LEU A 692 22.13 -1.61 32.91
N THR A 693 22.96 -0.65 33.33
CA THR A 693 22.60 0.34 34.37
C THR A 693 22.48 1.76 33.84
N LEU A 694 22.63 1.98 32.53
CA LEU A 694 22.48 3.31 31.94
C LEU A 694 21.03 3.81 32.11
N PRO A 695 20.83 5.07 32.51
CA PRO A 695 19.50 5.65 32.66
C PRO A 695 18.78 5.72 31.30
N GLY A 696 17.51 5.31 31.26
CA GLY A 696 16.69 5.26 30.05
C GLY A 696 16.47 3.86 29.46
N GLY A 697 17.19 2.84 29.93
CA GLY A 697 16.92 1.44 29.54
C GLY A 697 15.63 0.89 30.15
N GLN A 698 14.87 0.09 29.38
CA GLN A 698 13.57 -0.47 29.79
C GLN A 698 13.67 -1.28 31.09
N TYR A 699 14.77 -2.01 31.27
CA TYR A 699 15.00 -2.88 32.43
C TYR A 699 16.06 -2.36 33.42
N ALA A 700 16.56 -1.13 33.23
CA ALA A 700 17.66 -0.60 34.02
C ALA A 700 17.37 -0.62 35.53
N SER A 701 16.16 -0.22 35.95
CA SER A 701 15.76 -0.24 37.36
C SER A 701 15.70 -1.65 37.96
N TYR A 702 15.31 -2.64 37.15
CA TYR A 702 15.32 -4.04 37.57
C TYR A 702 16.75 -4.52 37.82
N HIS A 703 17.67 -4.27 36.88
CA HIS A 703 19.09 -4.65 37.02
C HIS A 703 19.77 -3.92 38.18
N VAL A 704 19.51 -2.63 38.38
CA VAL A 704 20.06 -1.83 39.48
C VAL A 704 19.66 -2.40 40.85
N ASN A 705 18.38 -2.76 41.03
CA ASN A 705 17.89 -3.35 42.28
C ASN A 705 18.55 -4.70 42.55
N LEU A 706 18.69 -5.52 41.52
CA LEU A 706 19.32 -6.81 41.62
C LEU A 706 20.82 -6.68 41.94
N LEU A 707 21.52 -5.73 41.30
CA LEU A 707 22.92 -5.35 41.58
C LEU A 707 23.15 -4.98 43.05
N LYS A 708 22.22 -4.24 43.64
CA LYS A 708 22.29 -3.89 45.07
C LYS A 708 22.15 -5.13 45.95
N ALA A 709 21.20 -6.01 45.63
CA ALA A 709 20.90 -7.21 46.41
C ALA A 709 22.05 -8.22 46.46
N SER A 710 22.83 -8.36 45.38
CA SER A 710 23.94 -9.32 45.30
C SER A 710 25.29 -8.83 45.85
N GLY A 711 25.35 -7.61 46.37
CA GLY A 711 26.59 -7.03 46.92
C GLY A 711 27.56 -6.49 45.88
N ALA A 712 27.13 -6.29 44.63
CA ALA A 712 27.93 -5.70 43.56
C ALA A 712 28.61 -4.36 43.91
N PRO A 713 27.98 -3.42 44.67
CA PRO A 713 28.61 -2.15 45.02
C PRO A 713 29.95 -2.32 45.77
N ARG A 714 30.09 -3.37 46.58
CA ARG A 714 31.36 -3.63 47.30
C ARG A 714 32.48 -4.01 46.33
N VAL A 715 32.18 -4.88 45.38
CA VAL A 715 33.14 -5.35 44.36
C VAL A 715 33.53 -4.20 43.43
N LEU A 716 32.56 -3.39 43.00
CA LEU A 716 32.79 -2.24 42.13
C LEU A 716 33.63 -1.14 42.81
N ARG A 717 33.42 -0.86 44.11
CA ARG A 717 34.27 0.09 44.86
C ARG A 717 35.71 -0.41 44.97
N ALA A 718 35.90 -1.70 45.28
CA ALA A 718 37.22 -2.29 45.35
C ALA A 718 37.95 -2.23 43.99
N LEU A 719 37.21 -2.45 42.89
CA LEU A 719 37.75 -2.35 41.54
C LEU A 719 38.11 -0.91 41.16
N ALA A 720 37.23 0.06 41.45
CA ALA A 720 37.45 1.48 41.17
C ALA A 720 38.65 2.08 41.95
N ALA A 721 38.97 1.51 43.12
CA ALA A 721 40.10 1.88 43.96
C ALA A 721 41.36 1.03 43.72
N SER A 722 41.29 -0.01 42.89
CA SER A 722 42.40 -0.93 42.65
C SER A 722 43.56 -0.22 41.95
N VAL A 723 44.79 -0.44 42.42
CA VAL A 723 46.00 0.06 41.75
C VAL A 723 46.23 -0.70 40.45
N TYR A 724 46.02 -2.02 40.46
CA TYR A 724 46.39 -2.95 39.39
C TYR A 724 45.29 -3.17 38.33
N ALA A 725 44.10 -2.61 38.51
CA ALA A 725 43.05 -2.72 37.49
C ALA A 725 43.34 -1.80 36.28
N PRO A 726 42.85 -2.15 35.07
CA PRO A 726 42.89 -1.27 33.91
C PRO A 726 42.18 0.06 34.17
N VAL A 727 42.60 1.14 33.49
CA VAL A 727 42.05 2.49 33.71
C VAL A 727 40.58 2.54 33.28
N GLU A 728 40.26 1.92 32.16
CA GLU A 728 38.93 1.77 31.56
C GLU A 728 37.99 1.08 32.55
N ALA A 729 38.41 -0.05 33.13
CA ALA A 729 37.65 -0.77 34.15
C ALA A 729 37.34 0.10 35.39
N LYS A 730 38.29 0.95 35.81
CA LYS A 730 38.07 1.88 36.94
C LYS A 730 37.06 2.95 36.58
N ILE A 731 37.15 3.53 35.38
CA ILE A 731 36.23 4.56 34.89
C ILE A 731 34.82 3.98 34.79
N PHE A 732 34.65 2.85 34.11
CA PHE A 732 33.35 2.18 34.00
C PHE A 732 32.77 1.84 35.38
N ALA A 733 33.60 1.37 36.33
CA ALA A 733 33.12 1.00 37.67
C ALA A 733 32.59 2.21 38.44
N ARG A 734 33.21 3.39 38.27
CA ARG A 734 32.73 4.65 38.86
C ARG A 734 31.40 5.08 38.23
N ILE A 735 31.22 4.90 36.92
CA ILE A 735 29.96 5.22 36.24
C ILE A 735 28.84 4.29 36.73
N VAL A 736 29.08 2.97 36.82
CA VAL A 736 28.09 2.02 37.36
C VAL A 736 27.72 2.38 38.80
N LEU A 737 28.69 2.67 39.67
CA LEU A 737 28.41 3.09 41.05
C LEU A 737 27.53 4.34 41.11
N ARG A 738 27.80 5.34 40.25
CA ARG A 738 26.95 6.53 40.13
C ARG A 738 25.53 6.16 39.68
N ASN A 739 25.38 5.29 38.67
CA ASN A 739 24.04 4.87 38.19
C ASN A 739 23.23 4.19 39.30
N LEU A 740 23.89 3.35 40.11
CA LEU A 740 23.26 2.69 41.27
C LEU A 740 22.80 3.70 42.33
N GLU A 741 23.53 4.79 42.54
CA GLU A 741 23.21 5.88 43.48
C GLU A 741 22.12 6.81 42.93
N HIS A 742 22.14 7.14 41.63
CA HIS A 742 21.20 8.07 41.02
C HIS A 742 19.76 7.54 40.94
N GLN A 743 19.56 6.26 40.64
CA GLN A 743 18.22 5.65 40.69
C GLN A 743 17.71 5.42 42.12
N GLN A 744 18.57 5.57 43.14
CA GLN A 744 18.15 5.52 44.54
C GLN A 744 17.28 6.73 44.89
N THR A 745 17.61 7.91 44.35
CA THR A 745 16.85 9.16 44.57
C THR A 745 15.48 9.16 43.89
N GLU A 746 15.32 8.52 42.74
CA GLU A 746 14.03 8.43 42.03
C GLU A 746 13.07 7.39 42.65
N SER A 747 13.59 6.32 43.25
CA SER A 747 12.76 5.29 43.94
C SER A 747 12.26 5.70 45.33
N SER A 748 12.77 6.82 45.87
CA SER A 748 12.43 7.34 47.21
C SER A 748 11.45 8.53 47.19
N THR A 749 10.90 8.84 46.02
CA THR A 749 9.82 9.82 45.78
C THR A 749 8.64 9.09 45.15
#